data_AF-A0A958QIE4-F1
#
_entry.id   AF-A0A958QIE4-F1
#
_cell.length_a   1.000
_cell.length_b   1.000
_cell.length_c   1.000
_cell.angle_alpha   90.00
_cell.angle_beta   90.00
_cell.angle_gamma   90.00
#
_symmetry.space_group_name_H-M   'P 1'
#
loop_
_entity.id
_entity.type
_entity.pdbx_description
1 polymer ?
#
loop_
_entity_poly.entity_id
_entity_poly.type
_entity_poly.pdbx_seq_one_letter_code
_entity_poly.pdbx_strand_id
1 'polypeptide(L)'
;MTLKFGTDAVALGLQRRMSQTTSALGRSFERLSSGLRINRPSDDAAGLAISEALSADVRVLNQAQRNVNDGISLLNIAESVVSEVVRVETRMAELAEQAANGSLSDKQRGALNQEFFALGAEAQRIIKAAEFNGIAVSDGLKGEVGYQQLTFTTGSGINPNLVAYSGDGRYVSYFNATDSTLELLDVETGQTTTIANASAASATAIQISASGSIIAFQSNQDITGDNAGGFQQTFVYNTFTGELTQVTDAQSIESGISGFALSADGESLSFTTQSRYVDGGTLEDGVTGGNGNDQLYLLNLSTGVFTETFAGLPTQVMANASFSSDGRFLTFLSNGNYTGGNGDLNIEVFVLDTQDPTGSLRQITSTTGASNVPTQVVTNSGDVFFIFDHDLTGENASNYEQLFKYDYQTGTITQETNTQGAGALAFVKSVDDSFITIATNQDYTGENPLLLFQGFNYDIASGEITQITSYDSVPLVASFFQARNGSGIVAASNADLTGQNADGSIELFLINNYNAPLEVNISLGGGADAMISISLESVRDSAKGLAGLTISSQTEAKGALDSIKRDLDGLGELSGRIGAAMSRMGYAVDELANRSLNYQDALSRIRDVDVASEAAELTKNQIQQQAISQIMNLNNLQAGLLLRLLGKE
;
A
#
# COMPACT_ATOMS: atom_id res chain seq x y z
N MET A 1 -101.12 22.23 14.13
CA MET A 1 -99.69 22.55 14.32
C MET A 1 -99.27 21.95 15.65
N THR A 2 -98.76 20.72 15.64
CA THR A 2 -98.31 20.01 16.85
C THR A 2 -96.86 20.38 17.12
N LEU A 3 -96.62 21.24 18.10
CA LEU A 3 -95.28 21.48 18.63
C LEU A 3 -94.89 20.25 19.48
N LYS A 4 -94.05 19.37 18.93
CA LYS A 4 -93.52 18.21 19.65
C LYS A 4 -92.45 18.65 20.65
N PHE A 5 -92.70 18.46 21.95
CA PHE A 5 -91.83 18.76 23.09
C PHE A 5 -90.73 17.70 23.38
N GLY A 6 -90.33 16.88 22.40
CA GLY A 6 -89.44 15.73 22.65
C GLY A 6 -87.96 15.95 22.31
N THR A 7 -87.66 16.89 21.43
CA THR A 7 -86.30 17.25 21.03
C THR A 7 -86.34 18.71 20.66
N ASP A 8 -85.81 19.57 21.54
CA ASP A 8 -85.63 20.96 21.18
C ASP A 8 -84.55 21.04 20.10
N ALA A 9 -84.98 20.99 18.84
CA ALA A 9 -84.12 21.00 17.67
C ALA A 9 -83.28 22.28 17.60
N VAL A 10 -83.76 23.37 18.22
CA VAL A 10 -83.04 24.64 18.36
C VAL A 10 -81.95 24.50 19.41
N ALA A 11 -82.26 23.95 20.61
CA ALA A 11 -81.24 23.70 21.63
C ALA A 11 -80.18 22.68 21.20
N LEU A 12 -80.57 21.57 20.55
CA LEU A 12 -79.64 20.59 19.96
C LEU A 12 -78.81 21.19 18.82
N GLY A 13 -79.41 22.08 18.02
CA GLY A 13 -78.72 22.86 17.00
C GLY A 13 -77.67 23.81 17.59
N LEU A 14 -78.05 24.54 18.64
CA LEU A 14 -77.16 25.42 19.39
C LEU A 14 -76.06 24.65 20.11
N GLN A 15 -76.34 23.48 20.69
CA GLN A 15 -75.35 22.64 21.37
C GLN A 15 -74.31 22.09 20.39
N ARG A 16 -74.73 21.65 19.20
CA ARG A 16 -73.80 21.26 18.12
C ARG A 16 -72.95 22.45 17.67
N ARG A 17 -73.54 23.64 17.48
CA ARG A 17 -72.81 24.86 17.12
C ARG A 17 -71.83 25.30 18.23
N MET A 18 -72.21 25.18 19.50
CA MET A 18 -71.35 25.46 20.65
C MET A 18 -70.16 24.51 20.72
N SER A 19 -70.39 23.20 20.51
CA SER A 19 -69.33 22.20 20.45
C SER A 19 -68.35 22.46 19.28
N GLN A 20 -68.90 22.80 18.10
CA GLN A 20 -68.09 23.19 16.93
C GLN A 20 -67.28 24.47 17.20
N THR A 21 -67.88 25.49 17.80
CA THR A 21 -67.21 26.77 18.13
C THR A 21 -66.15 26.58 19.21
N THR A 22 -66.42 25.74 20.22
CA THR A 22 -65.46 25.41 21.28
C THR A 22 -64.25 24.64 20.71
N SER A 23 -64.49 23.73 19.76
CA SER A 23 -63.41 23.01 19.06
C SER A 23 -62.60 23.93 18.12
N ALA A 24 -63.26 24.90 17.46
CA ALA A 24 -62.59 25.90 16.65
C ALA A 24 -61.73 26.86 17.50
N LEU A 25 -62.27 27.33 18.63
CA LEU A 25 -61.54 28.14 19.61
C LEU A 25 -60.29 27.41 20.13
N GLY A 26 -60.42 26.13 20.48
CA GLY A 26 -59.31 25.30 20.93
C GLY A 26 -58.20 25.18 19.88
N ARG A 27 -58.55 25.02 18.61
CA ARG A 27 -57.59 24.98 17.50
C ARG A 27 -56.89 26.32 17.27
N SER A 28 -57.62 27.44 17.29
CA SER A 28 -57.00 28.77 17.17
C SER A 28 -56.07 29.07 18.33
N PHE A 29 -56.44 28.67 19.54
CA PHE A 29 -55.56 28.78 20.72
C PHE A 29 -54.30 27.90 20.58
N GLU A 30 -54.46 26.66 20.13
CA GLU A 30 -53.35 25.72 19.90
C GLU A 30 -52.37 26.24 18.83
N ARG A 31 -52.87 26.80 17.73
CA ARG A 31 -52.06 27.41 16.65
C ARG A 31 -51.37 28.71 17.08
N LEU A 32 -52.07 29.59 17.79
CA LEU A 32 -51.46 30.82 18.35
C LEU A 32 -50.42 30.50 19.43
N SER A 33 -50.65 29.45 20.22
CA SER A 33 -49.72 29.04 21.27
C SER A 33 -48.50 28.32 20.72
N SER A 34 -48.62 27.54 19.64
CA SER A 34 -47.47 26.87 19.01
C SER A 34 -46.76 27.76 17.99
N GLY A 35 -47.43 28.79 17.47
CA GLY A 35 -46.96 29.57 16.33
C GLY A 35 -47.08 28.82 14.98
N LEU A 36 -47.66 27.61 14.98
CA LEU A 36 -47.70 26.73 13.82
C LEU A 36 -49.14 26.53 13.32
N ARG A 37 -49.36 26.72 12.01
CA ARG A 37 -50.59 26.44 11.29
C ARG A 37 -50.91 24.94 11.23
N ILE A 38 -49.89 24.09 11.08
CA ILE A 38 -50.02 22.62 11.00
C ILE A 38 -49.39 22.00 12.25
N ASN A 39 -50.23 21.57 13.19
CA ASN A 39 -49.79 20.90 14.43
C ASN A 39 -50.09 19.40 14.42
N ARG A 40 -51.07 18.95 13.63
CA ARG A 40 -51.51 17.55 13.60
C ARG A 40 -51.56 17.01 12.17
N PRO A 41 -51.34 15.69 11.97
CA PRO A 41 -51.50 15.07 10.65
C PRO A 41 -52.91 15.25 10.06
N SER A 42 -53.93 15.43 10.92
CA SER A 42 -55.32 15.68 10.51
C SER A 42 -55.56 17.09 9.94
N ASP A 43 -54.64 18.03 10.15
CA ASP A 43 -54.78 19.40 9.65
C ASP A 43 -54.32 19.51 8.18
N ASP A 44 -53.18 18.88 7.86
CA ASP A 44 -52.66 18.69 6.50
C ASP A 44 -51.54 17.62 6.52
N ALA A 45 -51.88 16.38 6.12
CA ALA A 45 -50.94 15.26 6.17
C ALA A 45 -49.76 15.42 5.18
N ALA A 46 -50.01 15.97 3.99
CA ALA A 46 -48.98 16.18 2.98
C ALA A 46 -48.08 17.36 3.37
N GLY A 47 -48.67 18.47 3.82
CA GLY A 47 -47.93 19.63 4.34
C GLY A 47 -47.07 19.27 5.55
N LEU A 48 -47.58 18.44 6.47
CA LEU A 48 -46.79 17.97 7.61
C LEU A 48 -45.59 17.12 7.17
N ALA A 49 -45.79 16.13 6.29
CA ALA A 49 -44.71 15.27 5.82
C ALA A 49 -43.58 16.05 5.10
N ILE A 50 -43.95 17.00 4.23
CA ILE A 50 -42.98 17.89 3.56
C ILE A 50 -42.26 18.77 4.59
N SER A 51 -42.98 19.32 5.58
CA SER A 51 -42.37 20.15 6.63
C SER A 51 -41.39 19.37 7.51
N GLU A 52 -41.65 18.08 7.78
CA GLU A 52 -40.77 17.21 8.54
C GLU A 52 -39.50 16.85 7.76
N ALA A 53 -39.63 16.58 6.46
CA ALA A 53 -38.50 16.38 5.56
C ALA A 53 -37.62 17.64 5.46
N LEU A 54 -38.21 18.80 5.18
CA LEU A 54 -37.49 20.09 5.16
C LEU A 54 -36.83 20.39 6.51
N SER A 55 -37.49 20.06 7.63
CA SER A 55 -36.90 20.22 8.97
C SER A 55 -35.71 19.29 9.19
N ALA A 56 -35.74 18.07 8.64
CA ALA A 56 -34.60 17.15 8.69
C ALA A 56 -33.45 17.65 7.83
N ASP A 57 -33.72 18.14 6.62
CA ASP A 57 -32.74 18.71 5.71
C ASP A 57 -32.06 19.95 6.33
N VAL A 58 -32.81 20.86 6.95
CA VAL A 58 -32.23 22.00 7.67
C VAL A 58 -31.27 21.55 8.77
N ARG A 59 -31.58 20.47 9.52
CA ARG A 59 -30.68 19.93 10.55
C ARG A 59 -29.40 19.35 9.94
N VAL A 60 -29.52 18.60 8.84
CA VAL A 60 -28.38 18.01 8.13
C VAL A 60 -27.50 19.10 7.53
N LEU A 61 -28.07 20.10 6.86
CA LEU A 61 -27.35 21.24 6.30
C LEU A 61 -26.63 22.04 7.38
N ASN A 62 -27.26 22.27 8.54
CA ASN A 62 -26.61 22.95 9.66
C ASN A 62 -25.46 22.13 10.26
N GLN A 63 -25.53 20.79 10.23
CA GLN A 63 -24.40 19.94 10.62
C GLN A 63 -23.30 19.96 9.56
N ALA A 64 -23.64 19.93 8.27
CA ALA A 64 -22.69 20.06 7.18
C ALA A 64 -21.93 21.38 7.25
N GLN A 65 -22.62 22.50 7.53
CA GLN A 65 -21.97 23.79 7.77
C GLN A 65 -20.97 23.72 8.94
N ARG A 66 -21.30 23.03 10.05
CA ARG A 66 -20.36 22.83 11.16
C ARG A 66 -19.14 22.02 10.72
N ASN A 67 -19.35 20.89 10.05
CA ASN A 67 -18.26 20.05 9.55
C ASN A 67 -17.33 20.81 8.59
N VAL A 68 -17.88 21.66 7.71
CA VAL A 68 -17.09 22.50 6.80
C VAL A 68 -16.30 23.56 7.57
N ASN A 69 -16.90 24.19 8.58
CA ASN A 69 -16.19 25.15 9.43
C ASN A 69 -15.07 24.50 10.25
N ASP A 70 -15.27 23.28 10.74
CA ASP A 70 -14.23 22.48 11.41
C ASP A 70 -13.11 22.14 10.42
N GLY A 71 -13.47 21.79 9.18
CA GLY A 71 -12.55 21.58 8.08
C GLY A 71 -11.69 22.80 7.72
N ILE A 72 -12.32 23.98 7.62
CA ILE A 72 -11.63 25.27 7.43
C ILE A 72 -10.67 25.53 8.61
N SER A 73 -11.09 25.22 9.84
CA SER A 73 -10.26 25.40 11.03
C SER A 73 -9.01 24.51 10.99
N LEU A 74 -9.16 23.24 10.58
CA LEU A 74 -8.03 22.33 10.35
C LEU A 74 -7.09 22.85 9.26
N LEU A 75 -7.62 23.35 8.14
CA LEU A 75 -6.79 23.89 7.05
C LEU A 75 -6.07 25.18 7.44
N ASN A 76 -6.68 26.03 8.26
CA ASN A 76 -6.00 27.22 8.80
C ASN A 76 -4.80 26.84 9.68
N ILE A 77 -4.94 25.77 10.47
CA ILE A 77 -3.85 25.25 11.30
C ILE A 77 -2.76 24.64 10.40
N ALA A 78 -3.13 23.84 9.41
CA ALA A 78 -2.20 23.27 8.44
C ALA A 78 -1.43 24.36 7.66
N GLU A 79 -2.13 25.40 7.17
CA GLU A 79 -1.50 26.53 6.48
C GLU A 79 -0.56 27.32 7.40
N SER A 80 -0.93 27.50 8.67
CA SER A 80 -0.06 28.15 9.66
C SER A 80 1.23 27.36 9.88
N VAL A 81 1.14 26.03 9.91
CA VAL A 81 2.28 25.13 10.03
C VAL A 81 3.16 25.20 8.78
N VAL A 82 2.58 25.09 7.59
CA VAL A 82 3.30 25.22 6.32
C VAL A 82 4.02 26.56 6.23
N SER A 83 3.34 27.66 6.56
CA SER A 83 3.92 29.02 6.56
C SER A 83 5.11 29.14 7.53
N GLU A 84 5.01 28.52 8.71
CA GLU A 84 6.07 28.50 9.69
C GLU A 84 7.28 27.67 9.22
N VAL A 85 7.04 26.49 8.63
CA VAL A 85 8.09 25.63 8.07
C VAL A 85 8.79 26.32 6.90
N VAL A 86 8.04 26.90 5.96
CA VAL A 86 8.60 27.67 4.83
C VAL A 86 9.52 28.80 5.32
N ARG A 87 9.15 29.48 6.41
CA ARG A 87 9.99 30.54 6.99
C ARG A 87 11.31 29.99 7.54
N VAL A 88 11.26 28.85 8.23
CA VAL A 88 12.46 28.18 8.77
C VAL A 88 13.34 27.66 7.63
N GLU A 89 12.76 26.99 6.64
CA GLU A 89 13.47 26.47 5.46
C GLU A 89 14.09 27.58 4.61
N THR A 90 13.40 28.71 4.44
CA THR A 90 13.97 29.88 3.76
C THR A 90 15.24 30.37 4.48
N ARG A 91 15.22 30.41 5.82
CA ARG A 91 16.40 30.77 6.61
C ARG A 91 17.51 29.71 6.48
N MET A 92 17.16 28.43 6.42
CA MET A 92 18.11 27.35 6.15
C MET A 92 18.73 27.49 4.76
N ALA A 93 17.94 27.82 3.73
CA ALA A 93 18.43 28.09 2.38
C ALA A 93 19.39 29.29 2.33
N GLU A 94 19.12 30.36 3.09
CA GLU A 94 20.05 31.49 3.23
C GLU A 94 21.40 31.07 3.82
N LEU A 95 21.39 30.20 4.83
CA LEU A 95 22.62 29.69 5.46
C LEU A 95 23.36 28.73 4.52
N ALA A 96 22.64 27.89 3.78
CA ALA A 96 23.21 27.00 2.76
C ALA A 96 23.85 27.79 1.62
N GLU A 97 23.19 28.83 1.11
CA GLU A 97 23.74 29.73 0.09
C GLU A 97 24.99 30.46 0.61
N GLN A 98 24.97 30.92 1.87
CA GLN A 98 26.15 31.51 2.50
C GLN A 98 27.30 30.50 2.57
N ALA A 99 27.05 29.28 3.06
CA ALA A 99 28.06 28.22 3.19
C ALA A 99 28.58 27.70 1.85
N ALA A 100 27.78 27.77 0.78
CA ALA A 100 28.18 27.42 -0.59
C ALA A 100 29.20 28.41 -1.18
N ASN A 101 29.41 29.57 -0.56
CA ASN A 101 30.43 30.51 -0.99
C ASN A 101 31.85 29.99 -0.69
N GLY A 102 32.70 29.96 -1.73
CA GLY A 102 34.08 29.47 -1.64
C GLY A 102 35.01 30.30 -0.77
N SER A 103 34.60 31.51 -0.35
CA SER A 103 35.41 32.40 0.49
C SER A 103 35.38 32.06 2.00
N LEU A 104 34.50 31.15 2.44
CA LEU A 104 34.40 30.74 3.84
C LEU A 104 35.38 29.61 4.17
N SER A 105 35.94 29.65 5.38
CA SER A 105 36.70 28.53 5.96
C SER A 105 35.78 27.47 6.56
N ASP A 106 36.29 26.24 6.73
CA ASP A 106 35.51 25.13 7.29
C ASP A 106 35.06 25.38 8.72
N LYS A 107 35.83 26.16 9.49
CA LYS A 107 35.43 26.59 10.84
C LYS A 107 34.25 27.57 10.81
N GLN A 108 34.19 28.43 9.79
CA GLN A 108 33.06 29.36 9.61
C GLN A 108 31.83 28.62 9.07
N ARG A 109 32.00 27.68 8.12
CA ARG A 109 30.93 26.78 7.68
C ARG A 109 30.39 25.93 8.83
N GLY A 110 31.26 25.40 9.68
CA GLY A 110 30.86 24.65 10.88
C GLY A 110 30.02 25.48 11.87
N ALA A 111 30.24 26.79 11.97
CA ALA A 111 29.41 27.67 12.80
C ALA A 111 28.03 27.93 12.17
N LEU A 112 27.97 28.14 10.84
CA LEU A 112 26.69 28.25 10.12
C LEU A 112 25.89 26.94 10.19
N ASN A 113 26.59 25.82 10.11
CA ASN A 113 26.00 24.48 10.18
C ASN A 113 25.30 24.22 11.52
N GLN A 114 25.78 24.79 12.63
CA GLN A 114 25.10 24.69 13.93
C GLN A 114 23.75 25.41 13.94
N GLU A 115 23.67 26.60 13.35
CA GLU A 115 22.41 27.34 13.19
C GLU A 115 21.47 26.59 12.25
N PHE A 116 22.00 26.09 11.12
CA PHE A 116 21.25 25.30 10.14
C PHE A 116 20.62 24.04 10.75
N PHE A 117 21.38 23.28 11.53
CA PHE A 117 20.87 22.10 12.23
C PHE A 117 19.80 22.44 13.27
N ALA A 118 19.99 23.52 14.04
CA ALA A 118 19.00 23.96 15.02
C ALA A 118 17.69 24.37 14.36
N LEU A 119 17.76 25.02 13.19
CA LEU A 119 16.59 25.37 12.38
C LEU A 119 15.90 24.13 11.81
N GLY A 120 16.65 23.15 11.29
CA GLY A 120 16.07 21.88 10.81
C GLY A 120 15.33 21.13 11.92
N ALA A 121 15.91 21.08 13.13
CA ALA A 121 15.26 20.50 14.30
C ALA A 121 13.99 21.28 14.72
N GLU A 122 14.01 22.62 14.60
CA GLU A 122 12.85 23.44 14.89
C GLU A 122 11.72 23.24 13.87
N ALA A 123 12.04 23.16 12.56
CA ALA A 123 11.07 22.82 11.52
C ALA A 123 10.41 21.46 11.81
N GLN A 124 11.20 20.43 12.15
CA GLN A 124 10.69 19.12 12.54
C GLN A 124 9.81 19.17 13.78
N ARG A 125 10.16 20.00 14.78
CA ARG A 125 9.36 20.19 15.99
C ARG A 125 8.01 20.83 15.66
N ILE A 126 7.99 21.86 14.82
CA ILE A 126 6.76 22.55 14.38
C ILE A 126 5.83 21.56 13.68
N ILE A 127 6.38 20.75 12.78
CA ILE A 127 5.63 19.74 12.03
C ILE A 127 5.01 18.71 12.99
N LYS A 128 5.83 18.12 13.88
CA LYS A 128 5.39 17.07 14.81
C LYS A 128 4.43 17.55 15.91
N ALA A 129 4.53 18.81 16.32
CA ALA A 129 3.71 19.36 17.40
C ALA A 129 2.36 19.92 16.92
N ALA A 130 2.14 20.00 15.61
CA ALA A 130 0.90 20.51 15.05
C ALA A 130 -0.21 19.47 15.19
N GLU A 131 -1.25 19.78 15.96
CA GLU A 131 -2.41 18.89 16.18
C GLU A 131 -3.74 19.63 16.03
N PHE A 132 -4.75 18.94 15.50
CA PHE A 132 -6.14 19.35 15.55
C PHE A 132 -6.98 18.27 16.23
N ASN A 133 -7.66 18.61 17.34
CA ASN A 133 -8.45 17.67 18.14
C ASN A 133 -7.66 16.39 18.55
N GLY A 134 -6.36 16.53 18.84
CA GLY A 134 -5.48 15.42 19.23
C GLY A 134 -5.02 14.53 18.06
N ILE A 135 -5.28 14.95 16.82
CA ILE A 135 -4.77 14.30 15.60
C ILE A 135 -3.63 15.17 15.07
N ALA A 136 -2.43 14.60 14.96
CA ALA A 136 -1.29 15.30 14.39
C ALA A 136 -1.52 15.61 12.91
N VAL A 137 -1.25 16.86 12.53
CA VAL A 137 -1.38 17.39 11.17
C VAL A 137 -0.30 16.78 10.26
N SER A 138 0.88 16.52 10.82
CA SER A 138 1.99 15.82 10.15
C SER A 138 1.76 14.32 9.97
N ASP A 139 0.93 13.74 10.84
CA ASP A 139 0.65 12.31 10.79
C ASP A 139 -0.36 11.96 9.72
N GLY A 140 -1.14 12.93 9.20
CA GLY A 140 -2.04 12.75 8.06
C GLY A 140 -2.63 11.34 7.99
N LEU A 141 -3.10 10.84 9.13
CA LEU A 141 -3.39 9.45 9.45
C LEU A 141 -2.31 8.41 9.04
N LYS A 142 -1.73 7.74 10.05
CA LYS A 142 -0.80 6.61 9.90
C LYS A 142 -1.23 5.62 8.80
N GLY A 143 -0.47 5.57 7.72
CA GLY A 143 -0.02 4.29 7.19
C GLY A 143 1.19 3.89 8.03
N GLU A 144 0.99 3.09 9.07
CA GLU A 144 2.09 2.27 9.58
C GLU A 144 2.62 1.44 8.40
N VAL A 145 3.93 1.14 8.37
CA VAL A 145 4.42 0.04 7.53
C VAL A 145 3.64 -1.19 7.98
N GLY A 146 2.60 -1.52 7.22
CA GLY A 146 1.65 -2.53 7.61
C GLY A 146 2.28 -3.88 7.36
N TYR A 147 2.68 -4.56 8.42
CA TYR A 147 3.01 -5.99 8.30
C TYR A 147 1.69 -6.75 8.22
N GLN A 148 1.42 -7.35 7.07
CA GLN A 148 0.39 -8.35 6.94
C GLN A 148 1.08 -9.71 6.96
N GLN A 149 0.82 -10.50 7.99
CA GLN A 149 1.24 -11.88 8.02
C GLN A 149 0.48 -12.66 6.93
N LEU A 150 1.22 -13.30 6.04
CA LEU A 150 0.72 -14.04 4.90
C LEU A 150 0.54 -15.52 5.20
N THR A 151 1.33 -16.07 6.13
CA THR A 151 1.26 -17.47 6.53
C THR A 151 1.13 -17.58 8.03
N PHE A 152 0.24 -18.47 8.49
CA PHE A 152 0.08 -18.85 9.88
C PHE A 152 0.57 -20.29 10.01
N THR A 153 1.82 -20.46 10.40
CA THR A 153 2.40 -21.78 10.64
C THR A 153 2.70 -21.94 12.11
N THR A 154 2.53 -23.16 12.63
CA THR A 154 2.98 -23.50 13.98
C THR A 154 4.12 -24.51 13.88
N GLY A 155 5.12 -24.42 14.75
CA GLY A 155 6.24 -25.36 14.77
C GLY A 155 7.41 -24.96 13.87
N SER A 156 7.77 -25.77 12.86
CA SER A 156 9.00 -25.55 12.07
C SER A 156 8.89 -24.41 11.06
N GLY A 157 7.68 -23.88 10.83
CA GLY A 157 7.44 -22.72 9.96
C GLY A 157 7.67 -23.02 8.48
N ILE A 158 8.08 -21.99 7.74
CA ILE A 158 8.54 -22.09 6.36
C ILE A 158 10.07 -22.24 6.27
N ASN A 159 10.57 -22.87 5.20
CA ASN A 159 12.00 -22.82 4.89
C ASN A 159 12.31 -21.55 4.06
N PRO A 160 13.04 -20.58 4.61
CA PRO A 160 13.32 -19.30 3.96
C PRO A 160 14.20 -19.43 2.70
N ASN A 161 15.03 -20.48 2.61
CA ASN A 161 15.87 -20.72 1.44
C ASN A 161 15.08 -21.34 0.26
N LEU A 162 13.81 -21.69 0.49
CA LEU A 162 12.92 -22.34 -0.47
C LEU A 162 11.65 -21.52 -0.61
N VAL A 163 11.81 -20.27 -1.05
CA VAL A 163 10.70 -19.37 -1.36
C VAL A 163 10.96 -18.66 -2.69
N ALA A 164 9.92 -18.53 -3.52
CA ALA A 164 9.95 -17.86 -4.81
C ALA A 164 8.68 -17.02 -5.07
N TYR A 165 8.81 -15.94 -5.84
CA TYR A 165 7.78 -14.88 -5.99
C TYR A 165 7.50 -14.55 -7.43
N SER A 166 6.22 -14.44 -7.79
CA SER A 166 5.85 -13.86 -9.07
C SER A 166 6.29 -12.40 -9.14
N GLY A 167 6.49 -11.90 -10.35
CA GLY A 167 6.94 -10.54 -10.58
C GLY A 167 6.00 -9.52 -9.95
N ASP A 168 4.69 -9.70 -10.06
CA ASP A 168 3.70 -8.83 -9.41
C ASP A 168 3.54 -9.04 -7.90
N GLY A 169 4.26 -10.00 -7.30
CA GLY A 169 4.16 -10.36 -5.88
C GLY A 169 2.84 -11.01 -5.46
N ARG A 170 1.95 -11.27 -6.41
CA ARG A 170 0.65 -11.89 -6.15
C ARG A 170 0.81 -13.33 -5.70
N TYR A 171 1.76 -14.05 -6.27
CA TYR A 171 1.95 -15.47 -6.02
C TYR A 171 3.27 -15.72 -5.31
N VAL A 172 3.19 -16.49 -4.21
CA VAL A 172 4.35 -16.90 -3.43
C VAL A 172 4.38 -18.42 -3.36
N SER A 173 5.41 -19.04 -3.91
CA SER A 173 5.65 -20.47 -3.70
C SER A 173 6.66 -20.67 -2.58
N TYR A 174 6.34 -21.54 -1.63
CA TYR A 174 7.20 -21.80 -0.47
C TYR A 174 7.13 -23.26 -0.03
N PHE A 175 8.18 -23.72 0.62
CA PHE A 175 8.18 -24.99 1.33
C PHE A 175 7.66 -24.82 2.77
N ASN A 176 6.51 -25.43 3.07
CA ASN A 176 5.95 -25.53 4.41
C ASN A 176 6.66 -26.69 5.15
N ALA A 177 7.56 -26.35 6.08
CA ALA A 177 8.35 -27.34 6.79
C ALA A 177 7.53 -28.14 7.82
N THR A 178 6.42 -27.57 8.30
CA THR A 178 5.52 -28.24 9.24
C THR A 178 4.78 -29.39 8.55
N ASP A 179 4.20 -29.13 7.38
CA ASP A 179 3.41 -30.13 6.64
C ASP A 179 4.25 -30.92 5.62
N SER A 180 5.49 -30.50 5.39
CA SER A 180 6.41 -31.06 4.38
C SER A 180 5.86 -31.00 2.95
N THR A 181 5.15 -29.92 2.65
CA THR A 181 4.47 -29.64 1.38
C THR A 181 5.13 -28.48 0.64
N LEU A 182 5.13 -28.57 -0.70
CA LEU A 182 5.39 -27.40 -1.54
C LEU A 182 4.05 -26.72 -1.84
N GLU A 183 3.95 -25.43 -1.53
CA GLU A 183 2.71 -24.67 -1.58
C GLU A 183 2.83 -23.45 -2.48
N LEU A 184 1.70 -22.98 -3.00
CA LEU A 184 1.51 -21.72 -3.70
C LEU A 184 0.45 -20.92 -2.95
N LEU A 185 0.81 -19.75 -2.45
CA LEU A 185 -0.11 -18.77 -1.90
C LEU A 185 -0.44 -17.71 -2.95
N ASP A 186 -1.72 -17.48 -3.19
CA ASP A 186 -2.23 -16.25 -3.80
C ASP A 186 -2.44 -15.22 -2.69
N VAL A 187 -1.59 -14.20 -2.65
CA VAL A 187 -1.55 -13.15 -1.63
C VAL A 187 -2.81 -12.28 -1.65
N GLU A 188 -3.43 -12.08 -2.82
CA GLU A 188 -4.63 -11.25 -2.95
C GLU A 188 -5.85 -11.94 -2.35
N THR A 189 -5.98 -13.25 -2.57
CA THR A 189 -7.12 -14.04 -2.12
C THR A 189 -6.89 -14.74 -0.77
N GLY A 190 -5.63 -14.87 -0.34
CA GLY A 190 -5.22 -15.67 0.81
C GLY A 190 -5.34 -17.18 0.58
N GLN A 191 -5.55 -17.63 -0.67
CA GLN A 191 -5.73 -19.05 -0.98
C GLN A 191 -4.38 -19.75 -1.14
N THR A 192 -4.19 -20.84 -0.40
CA THR A 192 -3.04 -21.75 -0.56
C THR A 192 -3.44 -22.96 -1.39
N THR A 193 -2.62 -23.28 -2.40
CA THR A 193 -2.71 -24.48 -3.23
C THR A 193 -1.49 -25.35 -2.99
N THR A 194 -1.69 -26.62 -2.64
CA THR A 194 -0.58 -27.56 -2.53
C THR A 194 -0.14 -28.03 -3.92
N ILE A 195 1.10 -27.75 -4.28
CA ILE A 195 1.71 -28.14 -5.57
C ILE A 195 2.12 -29.61 -5.55
N ALA A 196 2.75 -30.04 -4.45
CA ALA A 196 3.24 -31.40 -4.29
C ALA A 196 3.06 -31.90 -2.85
N ASN A 197 2.43 -33.07 -2.71
CA ASN A 197 2.20 -33.78 -1.46
C ASN A 197 3.13 -35.00 -1.37
N ALA A 198 4.33 -34.84 -0.84
CA ALA A 198 5.20 -35.95 -0.41
C ALA A 198 6.54 -35.37 0.07
N SER A 199 6.76 -35.33 1.39
CA SER A 199 8.09 -35.15 2.03
C SER A 199 9.07 -34.27 1.25
N ALA A 200 8.69 -33.04 0.91
CA ALA A 200 9.59 -32.08 0.26
C ALA A 200 10.70 -31.55 1.21
N ALA A 201 11.05 -32.29 2.26
CA ALA A 201 12.24 -32.11 3.09
C ALA A 201 13.57 -32.15 2.29
N SER A 202 13.50 -32.26 0.97
CA SER A 202 14.63 -32.26 0.04
C SER A 202 14.31 -31.49 -1.25
N ALA A 203 13.27 -30.65 -1.28
CA ALA A 203 13.22 -29.60 -2.29
C ALA A 203 14.49 -28.76 -2.15
N THR A 204 15.25 -28.59 -3.23
CA THR A 204 16.58 -27.98 -3.21
C THR A 204 16.61 -26.61 -3.86
N ALA A 205 15.65 -26.34 -4.75
CA ALA A 205 15.46 -25.05 -5.39
C ALA A 205 13.99 -24.89 -5.81
N ILE A 206 13.47 -23.66 -5.75
CA ILE A 206 12.14 -23.27 -6.24
C ILE A 206 12.32 -21.96 -7.03
N GLN A 207 11.67 -21.86 -8.19
CA GLN A 207 11.60 -20.67 -9.03
C GLN A 207 10.17 -20.52 -9.57
N ILE A 208 9.74 -19.30 -9.84
CA ILE A 208 8.41 -18.99 -10.39
C ILE A 208 8.53 -17.91 -11.46
N SER A 209 7.71 -17.99 -12.51
CA SER A 209 7.68 -16.99 -13.57
C SER A 209 7.10 -15.65 -13.10
N ALA A 210 7.36 -14.58 -13.83
CA ALA A 210 6.87 -13.23 -13.57
C ALA A 210 5.35 -13.15 -13.39
N SER A 211 4.62 -13.91 -14.20
CA SER A 211 3.16 -14.00 -14.17
C SER A 211 2.63 -14.89 -13.05
N GLY A 212 3.49 -15.66 -12.39
CA GLY A 212 3.09 -16.75 -11.51
C GLY A 212 2.46 -17.95 -12.25
N SER A 213 2.53 -17.99 -13.59
CA SER A 213 1.90 -19.05 -14.38
C SER A 213 2.65 -20.39 -14.33
N ILE A 214 3.96 -20.35 -14.12
CA ILE A 214 4.84 -21.51 -14.12
C ILE A 214 5.67 -21.50 -12.85
N ILE A 215 5.71 -22.63 -12.14
CA ILE A 215 6.57 -22.87 -10.99
C ILE A 215 7.47 -24.03 -11.34
N ALA A 216 8.77 -23.85 -11.22
CA ALA A 216 9.73 -24.90 -11.42
C ALA A 216 10.44 -25.19 -10.09
N PHE A 217 10.71 -26.45 -9.79
CA PHE A 217 11.43 -26.82 -8.57
C PHE A 217 12.24 -28.09 -8.75
N GLN A 218 13.25 -28.26 -7.89
CA GLN A 218 14.05 -29.48 -7.84
C GLN A 218 13.76 -30.28 -6.58
N SER A 219 13.56 -31.59 -6.72
CA SER A 219 13.31 -32.49 -5.60
C SER A 219 13.89 -33.87 -5.88
N ASN A 220 14.39 -34.53 -4.84
CA ASN A 220 14.82 -35.93 -4.92
C ASN A 220 13.69 -36.93 -4.58
N GLN A 221 12.47 -36.44 -4.39
CA GLN A 221 11.34 -37.27 -4.00
C GLN A 221 10.64 -37.87 -5.21
N ASP A 222 9.91 -38.96 -4.95
CA ASP A 222 9.10 -39.66 -5.92
C ASP A 222 7.68 -39.07 -6.01
N ILE A 223 7.58 -37.85 -6.55
CA ILE A 223 6.32 -37.07 -6.54
C ILE A 223 5.33 -37.58 -7.59
N THR A 224 5.80 -37.97 -8.77
CA THR A 224 4.98 -38.48 -9.88
C THR A 224 4.92 -40.01 -9.94
N GLY A 225 5.77 -40.72 -9.17
CA GLY A 225 5.91 -42.18 -9.19
C GLY A 225 7.05 -42.69 -10.07
N ASP A 226 7.77 -41.79 -10.76
CA ASP A 226 8.84 -42.12 -11.70
C ASP A 226 10.25 -41.93 -11.11
N ASN A 227 10.41 -41.54 -9.84
CA ASN A 227 11.70 -41.28 -9.19
C ASN A 227 11.95 -42.18 -7.96
N ALA A 228 11.71 -43.48 -8.10
CA ALA A 228 11.95 -44.47 -7.04
C ALA A 228 13.43 -44.54 -6.57
N GLY A 229 14.37 -44.06 -7.39
CA GLY A 229 15.80 -44.02 -7.08
C GLY A 229 16.22 -42.92 -6.09
N GLY A 230 15.34 -41.94 -5.85
CA GLY A 230 15.64 -40.84 -4.93
C GLY A 230 16.69 -39.86 -5.47
N PHE A 231 16.78 -39.71 -6.80
CA PHE A 231 17.71 -38.80 -7.44
C PHE A 231 17.09 -37.43 -7.59
N GLN A 232 17.89 -36.36 -7.60
CA GLN A 232 17.38 -35.01 -7.80
C GLN A 232 16.78 -34.90 -9.21
N GLN A 233 15.52 -34.51 -9.28
CA GLN A 233 14.79 -34.27 -10.51
C GLN A 233 14.28 -32.85 -10.55
N THR A 234 14.04 -32.37 -11.77
CA THR A 234 13.41 -31.08 -12.06
C THR A 234 11.94 -31.30 -12.38
N PHE A 235 11.08 -30.51 -11.76
CA PHE A 235 9.64 -30.54 -11.95
C PHE A 235 9.15 -29.16 -12.36
N VAL A 236 8.08 -29.15 -13.15
CA VAL A 236 7.38 -27.92 -13.56
C VAL A 236 5.90 -28.08 -13.26
N TYR A 237 5.32 -27.07 -12.61
CA TYR A 237 3.92 -26.97 -12.30
C TYR A 237 3.30 -25.79 -13.04
N ASN A 238 2.21 -26.04 -13.75
CA ASN A 238 1.43 -25.00 -14.42
C ASN A 238 0.27 -24.59 -13.51
N THR A 239 0.28 -23.34 -13.05
CA THR A 239 -0.70 -22.85 -12.07
C THR A 239 -2.09 -22.65 -12.67
N PHE A 240 -2.21 -22.56 -14.00
CA PHE A 240 -3.49 -22.45 -14.69
C PHE A 240 -4.17 -23.80 -14.90
N THR A 241 -3.41 -24.83 -15.30
CA THR A 241 -3.95 -26.17 -15.54
C THR A 241 -3.94 -27.06 -14.29
N GLY A 242 -3.10 -26.73 -13.31
CA GLY A 242 -2.81 -27.58 -12.14
C GLY A 242 -1.97 -28.81 -12.47
N GLU A 243 -1.36 -28.85 -13.66
CA GLU A 243 -0.55 -29.98 -14.13
C GLU A 243 0.86 -29.91 -13.55
N LEU A 244 1.31 -31.04 -12.98
CA LEU A 244 2.68 -31.24 -12.51
C LEU A 244 3.40 -32.20 -13.45
N THR A 245 4.50 -31.75 -14.04
CA THR A 245 5.32 -32.51 -14.99
C THR A 245 6.72 -32.72 -14.43
N GLN A 246 7.19 -33.96 -14.41
CA GLN A 246 8.61 -34.27 -14.19
C GLN A 246 9.37 -34.03 -15.50
N VAL A 247 10.33 -33.11 -15.50
CA VAL A 247 11.10 -32.69 -16.69
C VAL A 247 12.34 -33.54 -16.90
N THR A 248 12.95 -34.02 -15.82
CA THR A 248 14.16 -34.84 -15.86
C THR A 248 13.92 -36.19 -15.22
N ASP A 249 14.59 -37.21 -15.72
CA ASP A 249 14.56 -38.57 -15.18
C ASP A 249 15.99 -39.11 -15.02
N ALA A 250 16.69 -38.63 -13.99
CA ALA A 250 18.02 -39.08 -13.59
C ALA A 250 17.99 -40.49 -12.99
N GLN A 251 18.93 -41.35 -13.41
CA GLN A 251 18.96 -42.78 -13.05
C GLN A 251 20.17 -43.19 -12.16
N SER A 252 21.09 -42.28 -11.82
CA SER A 252 22.29 -42.59 -11.00
C SER A 252 22.82 -41.38 -10.18
N ILE A 253 23.67 -41.67 -9.18
CA ILE A 253 24.24 -40.69 -8.21
C ILE A 253 25.16 -39.66 -8.91
N GLU A 254 25.75 -40.02 -10.05
CA GLU A 254 26.64 -39.13 -10.82
C GLU A 254 25.87 -38.02 -11.55
N SER A 255 24.54 -38.13 -11.67
CA SER A 255 23.69 -37.25 -12.51
C SER A 255 23.23 -35.94 -11.84
N GLY A 256 23.86 -35.50 -10.74
CA GLY A 256 23.38 -34.35 -9.94
C GLY A 256 22.96 -33.13 -10.78
N ILE A 257 21.82 -32.53 -10.45
CA ILE A 257 21.24 -31.44 -11.25
C ILE A 257 21.52 -30.09 -10.58
N SER A 258 22.32 -29.24 -11.21
CA SER A 258 22.60 -27.88 -10.72
C SER A 258 22.25 -26.82 -11.77
N GLY A 259 22.69 -25.57 -11.62
CA GLY A 259 22.45 -24.50 -12.59
C GLY A 259 20.97 -24.23 -12.91
N PHE A 260 20.09 -24.47 -11.94
CA PHE A 260 18.65 -24.39 -12.09
C PHE A 260 18.16 -22.94 -12.13
N ALA A 261 17.56 -22.52 -13.26
CA ALA A 261 16.93 -21.21 -13.39
C ALA A 261 15.72 -21.25 -14.32
N LEU A 262 14.71 -20.44 -14.02
CA LEU A 262 13.51 -20.26 -14.84
C LEU A 262 13.49 -18.82 -15.37
N SER A 263 13.18 -18.64 -16.66
CA SER A 263 13.01 -17.32 -17.25
C SER A 263 11.74 -16.63 -16.73
N ALA A 264 11.76 -15.30 -16.70
CA ALA A 264 10.64 -14.51 -16.18
C ALA A 264 9.35 -14.71 -16.99
N ASP A 265 9.42 -14.94 -18.30
CA ASP A 265 8.26 -15.31 -19.12
C ASP A 265 7.72 -16.73 -18.85
N GLY A 266 8.47 -17.57 -18.12
CA GLY A 266 8.13 -18.95 -17.85
C GLY A 266 8.30 -19.88 -19.06
N GLU A 267 8.97 -19.45 -20.12
CA GLU A 267 9.14 -20.24 -21.34
C GLU A 267 10.47 -21.01 -21.41
N SER A 268 11.49 -20.62 -20.65
CA SER A 268 12.82 -21.21 -20.70
C SER A 268 13.28 -21.68 -19.33
N LEU A 269 13.87 -22.87 -19.28
CA LEU A 269 14.43 -23.48 -18.08
C LEU A 269 15.86 -23.91 -18.35
N SER A 270 16.78 -23.54 -17.45
CA SER A 270 18.14 -24.05 -17.48
C SER A 270 18.37 -25.04 -16.36
N PHE A 271 19.22 -26.03 -16.63
CA PHE A 271 19.80 -26.90 -15.62
C PHE A 271 21.08 -27.51 -16.17
N THR A 272 21.93 -28.01 -15.28
CA THR A 272 23.11 -28.78 -15.64
C THR A 272 23.06 -30.17 -15.09
N THR A 273 23.64 -31.12 -15.80
CA THR A 273 23.80 -32.50 -15.33
C THR A 273 24.95 -33.17 -16.08
N GLN A 274 25.56 -34.16 -15.46
CA GLN A 274 26.61 -35.00 -16.06
C GLN A 274 26.06 -36.01 -17.06
N SER A 275 24.74 -36.23 -17.04
CA SER A 275 24.05 -37.18 -17.88
C SER A 275 23.60 -36.55 -19.19
N ARG A 276 23.56 -37.37 -20.24
CA ARG A 276 23.05 -36.93 -21.52
C ARG A 276 21.52 -36.88 -21.46
N TYR A 277 20.93 -35.72 -21.75
CA TYR A 277 19.50 -35.61 -21.95
C TYR A 277 19.11 -36.22 -23.31
N VAL A 278 18.18 -37.18 -23.28
CA VAL A 278 17.65 -37.85 -24.47
C VAL A 278 16.18 -37.48 -24.61
N ASP A 279 15.75 -37.31 -25.86
CA ASP A 279 14.39 -36.86 -26.22
C ASP A 279 13.32 -37.70 -25.48
N GLY A 280 12.43 -37.02 -24.73
CA GLY A 280 11.38 -37.67 -23.92
C GLY A 280 11.57 -37.68 -22.40
N GLY A 281 12.51 -36.91 -21.81
CA GLY A 281 12.65 -36.81 -20.35
C GLY A 281 13.82 -37.55 -19.75
N THR A 282 14.30 -38.59 -20.44
CA THR A 282 15.28 -39.54 -19.90
C THR A 282 16.68 -38.95 -19.91
N LEU A 283 17.32 -38.97 -18.73
CA LEU A 283 18.76 -38.73 -18.60
C LEU A 283 19.45 -40.10 -18.71
N GLU A 284 19.98 -40.42 -19.88
CA GLU A 284 20.68 -41.70 -20.10
C GLU A 284 22.09 -41.62 -19.50
N ASP A 285 22.32 -42.40 -18.43
CA ASP A 285 23.66 -42.74 -17.95
C ASP A 285 24.21 -43.93 -18.75
N GLY A 286 25.47 -43.85 -19.17
CA GLY A 286 26.16 -44.99 -19.79
C GLY A 286 26.37 -44.96 -21.31
N VAL A 287 26.25 -43.82 -22.00
CA VAL A 287 27.06 -43.68 -23.23
C VAL A 287 28.52 -43.65 -22.77
N THR A 288 29.23 -44.76 -22.98
CA THR A 288 30.69 -44.83 -22.97
C THR A 288 31.26 -43.62 -23.71
N GLY A 289 31.62 -42.57 -22.97
CA GLY A 289 31.80 -41.23 -23.53
C GLY A 289 31.36 -40.07 -22.63
N GLY A 290 30.54 -40.32 -21.59
CA GLY A 290 30.36 -39.37 -20.48
C GLY A 290 31.71 -39.11 -19.83
N ASN A 291 32.27 -37.94 -20.05
CA ASN A 291 33.60 -37.57 -19.58
C ASN A 291 33.61 -37.06 -18.12
N GLY A 292 32.50 -37.26 -17.39
CA GLY A 292 32.32 -36.80 -15.99
C GLY A 292 32.03 -35.30 -15.87
N ASN A 293 31.42 -34.70 -16.91
CA ASN A 293 31.36 -33.26 -17.08
C ASN A 293 29.92 -32.75 -17.07
N ASP A 294 29.64 -31.74 -16.25
CA ASP A 294 28.35 -31.05 -16.23
C ASP A 294 28.09 -30.37 -17.59
N GLN A 295 26.99 -30.72 -18.24
CA GLN A 295 26.50 -30.10 -19.48
C GLN A 295 25.37 -29.12 -19.15
N LEU A 296 25.40 -27.93 -19.74
CA LEU A 296 24.30 -26.97 -19.67
C LEU A 296 23.20 -27.28 -20.69
N TYR A 297 22.00 -27.47 -20.17
CA TYR A 297 20.78 -27.64 -20.95
C TYR A 297 19.92 -26.38 -20.87
N LEU A 298 19.43 -25.95 -22.03
CA LEU A 298 18.36 -24.97 -22.16
C LEU A 298 17.13 -25.67 -22.72
N LEU A 299 16.06 -25.71 -21.92
CA LEU A 299 14.77 -26.27 -22.29
C LEU A 299 13.79 -25.14 -22.57
N ASN A 300 13.17 -25.16 -23.75
CA ASN A 300 12.01 -24.34 -24.02
C ASN A 300 10.74 -25.10 -23.60
N LEU A 301 10.08 -24.65 -22.53
CA LEU A 301 8.91 -25.29 -21.91
C LEU A 301 7.65 -25.26 -22.80
N SER A 302 7.56 -24.34 -23.76
CA SER A 302 6.39 -24.25 -24.66
C SER A 302 6.48 -25.23 -25.85
N THR A 303 7.70 -25.50 -26.31
CA THR A 303 7.96 -26.40 -27.45
C THR A 303 8.49 -27.78 -27.05
N GLY A 304 8.98 -27.92 -25.82
CA GLY A 304 9.72 -29.11 -25.36
C GLY A 304 11.08 -29.27 -26.05
N VAL A 305 11.55 -28.26 -26.78
CA VAL A 305 12.81 -28.32 -27.53
C VAL A 305 13.99 -28.07 -26.59
N PHE A 306 15.01 -28.92 -26.73
CA PHE A 306 16.26 -28.85 -25.99
C PHE A 306 17.39 -28.30 -26.85
N THR A 307 18.21 -27.43 -26.26
CA THR A 307 19.47 -27.00 -26.85
C THR A 307 20.63 -27.36 -25.91
N GLU A 308 21.48 -28.27 -26.36
CA GLU A 308 22.76 -28.56 -25.69
C GLU A 308 23.78 -27.50 -26.11
N THR A 309 24.42 -26.86 -25.12
CA THR A 309 25.19 -25.64 -25.41
C THR A 309 26.71 -25.86 -25.38
N PHE A 310 27.21 -26.70 -24.47
CA PHE A 310 28.65 -26.91 -24.25
C PHE A 310 28.98 -28.38 -24.01
N ALA A 311 29.09 -29.15 -25.10
CA ALA A 311 29.44 -30.57 -25.03
C ALA A 311 30.93 -30.78 -24.69
N GLY A 312 31.21 -31.49 -23.59
CA GLY A 312 32.46 -32.23 -23.41
C GLY A 312 33.66 -31.50 -22.79
N LEU A 313 33.47 -30.45 -21.99
CA LEU A 313 34.56 -29.74 -21.28
C LEU A 313 34.70 -30.20 -19.81
N PRO A 314 35.92 -30.49 -19.31
CA PRO A 314 36.16 -31.13 -18.00
C PRO A 314 35.58 -30.40 -16.79
N THR A 315 34.75 -31.12 -16.00
CA THR A 315 34.29 -30.99 -14.60
C THR A 315 34.05 -29.59 -14.05
N GLN A 316 32.94 -28.88 -14.36
CA GLN A 316 32.74 -27.54 -13.77
C GLN A 316 31.33 -27.26 -13.26
N VAL A 317 31.25 -27.03 -11.94
CA VAL A 317 30.04 -26.72 -11.17
C VAL A 317 29.38 -25.52 -11.83
N MET A 318 28.08 -25.61 -12.10
CA MET A 318 27.30 -24.46 -12.50
C MET A 318 26.32 -24.12 -11.38
N ALA A 319 26.54 -22.99 -10.70
CA ALA A 319 25.74 -22.56 -9.58
C ALA A 319 25.10 -21.19 -9.85
N ASN A 320 24.01 -20.91 -9.14
CA ASN A 320 23.34 -19.61 -9.11
C ASN A 320 23.01 -19.07 -10.51
N ALA A 321 22.48 -19.95 -11.37
CA ALA A 321 22.05 -19.54 -12.70
C ALA A 321 20.87 -18.56 -12.61
N SER A 322 20.81 -17.59 -13.52
CA SER A 322 19.77 -16.56 -13.54
C SER A 322 19.54 -16.02 -14.95
N PHE A 323 18.27 -15.93 -15.36
CA PHE A 323 17.87 -15.34 -16.63
C PHE A 323 17.60 -13.84 -16.51
N SER A 324 17.85 -13.10 -17.59
CA SER A 324 17.27 -11.77 -17.81
C SER A 324 15.75 -11.83 -17.93
N SER A 325 15.06 -10.72 -17.68
CA SER A 325 13.58 -10.70 -17.72
C SER A 325 13.00 -11.02 -19.11
N ASP A 326 13.76 -10.77 -20.17
CA ASP A 326 13.43 -11.12 -21.55
C ASP A 326 13.85 -12.56 -21.94
N GLY A 327 14.44 -13.33 -21.01
CA GLY A 327 14.93 -14.70 -21.26
C GLY A 327 16.14 -14.80 -22.19
N ARG A 328 16.67 -13.66 -22.66
CA ARG A 328 17.73 -13.60 -23.65
C ARG A 328 19.10 -13.93 -23.08
N PHE A 329 19.38 -13.53 -21.85
CA PHE A 329 20.68 -13.76 -21.24
C PHE A 329 20.55 -14.73 -20.07
N LEU A 330 21.47 -15.68 -19.99
CA LEU A 330 21.66 -16.56 -18.86
C LEU A 330 23.02 -16.28 -18.24
N THR A 331 23.04 -15.81 -16.99
CA THR A 331 24.26 -15.79 -16.18
C THR A 331 24.36 -16.98 -15.27
N PHE A 332 25.58 -17.40 -14.99
CA PHE A 332 25.85 -18.47 -14.03
C PHE A 332 27.27 -18.36 -13.51
N LEU A 333 27.51 -19.01 -12.37
CA LEU A 333 28.83 -19.18 -11.81
C LEU A 333 29.39 -20.52 -12.26
N SER A 334 30.63 -20.53 -12.74
CA SER A 334 31.29 -21.80 -13.05
C SER A 334 32.78 -21.72 -12.91
N ASN A 335 33.44 -22.82 -12.56
CA ASN A 335 34.87 -22.90 -12.75
C ASN A 335 35.27 -23.09 -14.22
N GLY A 336 34.31 -23.36 -15.10
CA GLY A 336 34.47 -23.70 -16.51
C GLY A 336 35.56 -22.97 -17.28
N ASN A 337 36.49 -23.69 -17.92
CA ASN A 337 37.39 -23.10 -18.92
C ASN A 337 36.76 -23.10 -20.32
N TYR A 338 35.53 -22.58 -20.41
CA TYR A 338 34.74 -22.62 -21.65
C TYR A 338 35.30 -21.73 -22.76
N THR A 339 35.89 -20.59 -22.38
CA THR A 339 36.42 -19.57 -23.29
C THR A 339 37.93 -19.69 -23.51
N GLY A 340 38.61 -20.59 -22.78
CA GLY A 340 40.07 -20.67 -22.70
C GLY A 340 40.72 -19.70 -21.70
N GLY A 341 39.94 -18.81 -21.07
CA GLY A 341 40.41 -17.79 -20.13
C GLY A 341 40.52 -18.23 -18.66
N ASN A 342 39.98 -19.38 -18.28
CA ASN A 342 39.94 -19.88 -16.90
C ASN A 342 40.85 -21.10 -16.70
N GLY A 343 42.15 -20.93 -16.94
CA GLY A 343 43.12 -22.02 -16.89
C GLY A 343 43.42 -22.56 -15.49
N ASP A 344 43.06 -21.82 -14.45
CA ASP A 344 43.26 -22.16 -13.04
C ASP A 344 42.00 -22.71 -12.36
N LEU A 345 40.85 -22.72 -13.05
CA LEU A 345 39.61 -23.36 -12.61
C LEU A 345 39.03 -22.73 -11.33
N ASN A 346 39.20 -21.43 -11.15
CA ASN A 346 38.48 -20.67 -10.11
C ASN A 346 37.03 -20.47 -10.56
N ILE A 347 36.08 -20.31 -9.62
CA ILE A 347 34.69 -20.05 -9.98
C ILE A 347 34.56 -18.60 -10.47
N GLU A 348 34.12 -18.44 -11.70
CA GLU A 348 33.96 -17.16 -12.38
C GLU A 348 32.52 -16.94 -12.82
N VAL A 349 32.18 -15.67 -13.09
CA VAL A 349 30.90 -15.27 -13.64
C VAL A 349 30.93 -15.43 -15.16
N PHE A 350 29.94 -16.15 -15.70
CA PHE A 350 29.71 -16.31 -17.13
C PHE A 350 28.36 -15.75 -17.53
N VAL A 351 28.26 -15.27 -18.77
CA VAL A 351 27.00 -14.86 -19.40
C VAL A 351 26.88 -15.48 -20.79
N LEU A 352 25.70 -15.99 -21.09
CA LEU A 352 25.33 -16.63 -22.34
C LEU A 352 24.17 -15.85 -22.99
N ASP A 353 24.25 -15.54 -24.28
CA ASP A 353 23.08 -15.11 -25.07
C ASP A 353 22.36 -16.36 -25.57
N THR A 354 21.16 -16.60 -25.07
CA THR A 354 20.34 -17.79 -25.36
C THR A 354 19.87 -17.84 -26.81
N GLN A 355 19.95 -16.72 -27.55
CA GLN A 355 19.68 -16.69 -28.99
C GLN A 355 20.85 -17.18 -29.85
N ASP A 356 22.08 -17.16 -29.32
CA ASP A 356 23.27 -17.77 -29.94
C ASP A 356 24.02 -18.61 -28.90
N PRO A 357 23.41 -19.72 -28.44
CA PRO A 357 23.90 -20.43 -27.28
C PRO A 357 25.28 -21.07 -27.58
N THR A 358 25.56 -21.48 -28.81
CA THR A 358 26.85 -22.12 -29.16
C THR A 358 28.02 -21.15 -29.35
N GLY A 359 27.76 -19.84 -29.50
CA GLY A 359 28.77 -18.85 -29.92
C GLY A 359 28.95 -17.64 -29.00
N SER A 360 28.03 -17.40 -28.07
CA SER A 360 27.93 -16.12 -27.36
C SER A 360 28.44 -16.12 -25.92
N LEU A 361 28.98 -17.23 -25.42
CA LEU A 361 29.45 -17.34 -24.04
C LEU A 361 30.61 -16.38 -23.75
N ARG A 362 30.45 -15.55 -22.73
CA ARG A 362 31.48 -14.63 -22.25
C ARG A 362 31.80 -14.91 -20.79
N GLN A 363 33.10 -14.96 -20.49
CA GLN A 363 33.61 -14.93 -19.12
C GLN A 363 33.73 -13.48 -18.69
N ILE A 364 33.07 -13.10 -17.59
CA ILE A 364 33.02 -11.72 -17.07
C ILE A 364 34.18 -11.48 -16.09
N THR A 365 34.40 -12.42 -15.17
CA THR A 365 35.45 -12.31 -14.17
C THR A 365 36.63 -13.24 -14.49
N SER A 366 37.84 -12.83 -14.12
CA SER A 366 39.04 -13.67 -14.23
C SER A 366 39.90 -13.39 -13.01
N THR A 367 39.83 -14.31 -12.06
CA THR A 367 40.42 -14.18 -10.73
C THR A 367 41.60 -15.13 -10.60
N THR A 368 42.55 -14.80 -9.72
CA THR A 368 43.69 -15.67 -9.44
C THR A 368 43.72 -16.00 -7.94
N GLY A 369 43.52 -17.27 -7.56
CA GLY A 369 43.68 -17.72 -6.18
C GLY A 369 42.54 -18.63 -5.69
N ALA A 370 42.88 -19.61 -4.84
CA ALA A 370 42.06 -20.79 -4.57
C ALA A 370 40.82 -20.62 -3.67
N SER A 371 40.32 -19.40 -3.39
CA SER A 371 39.26 -19.22 -2.38
C SER A 371 38.20 -18.16 -2.68
N ASN A 372 38.27 -17.46 -3.82
CA ASN A 372 37.40 -16.32 -4.07
C ASN A 372 36.31 -16.74 -5.05
N VAL A 373 35.06 -16.75 -4.58
CA VAL A 373 33.90 -17.24 -5.34
C VAL A 373 32.83 -16.16 -5.31
N PRO A 374 32.36 -15.64 -6.46
CA PRO A 374 31.20 -14.78 -6.50
C PRO A 374 30.03 -15.49 -5.80
N THR A 375 29.36 -14.83 -4.86
CA THR A 375 28.40 -15.52 -4.00
C THR A 375 27.01 -15.61 -4.63
N GLN A 376 26.67 -14.69 -5.52
CA GLN A 376 25.39 -14.62 -6.24
C GLN A 376 25.55 -13.87 -7.57
N VAL A 377 24.79 -14.24 -8.60
CA VAL A 377 24.78 -13.58 -9.92
C VAL A 377 23.36 -13.48 -10.47
N VAL A 378 23.10 -12.37 -11.16
CA VAL A 378 21.84 -12.07 -11.82
C VAL A 378 22.09 -11.34 -13.14
N THR A 379 21.31 -11.63 -14.17
CA THR A 379 21.30 -10.82 -15.40
C THR A 379 20.05 -9.97 -15.52
N ASN A 380 20.17 -8.77 -16.04
CA ASN A 380 19.10 -7.90 -16.53
C ASN A 380 19.21 -7.78 -18.06
N SER A 381 18.24 -7.15 -18.73
CA SER A 381 18.18 -6.95 -20.19
C SER A 381 19.33 -6.07 -20.75
N GLY A 382 20.59 -6.45 -20.51
CA GLY A 382 21.81 -5.74 -20.89
C GLY A 382 22.91 -5.65 -19.83
N ASP A 383 22.64 -5.96 -18.56
CA ASP A 383 23.60 -5.80 -17.45
C ASP A 383 23.67 -7.08 -16.60
N VAL A 384 24.84 -7.39 -16.03
CA VAL A 384 25.03 -8.51 -15.09
C VAL A 384 25.43 -7.97 -13.73
N PHE A 385 24.72 -8.36 -12.69
CA PHE A 385 25.01 -7.98 -11.32
C PHE A 385 25.50 -9.20 -10.54
N PHE A 386 26.52 -9.01 -9.72
CA PHE A 386 27.09 -10.09 -8.91
C PHE A 386 27.70 -9.54 -7.63
N ILE A 387 27.68 -10.36 -6.57
CA ILE A 387 28.43 -10.05 -5.35
C ILE A 387 29.81 -10.69 -5.45
N PHE A 388 30.82 -9.89 -5.14
CA PHE A 388 32.17 -10.40 -5.03
C PHE A 388 32.98 -9.67 -3.97
N ASP A 389 33.92 -10.37 -3.36
CA ASP A 389 34.81 -9.84 -2.34
C ASP A 389 36.14 -9.36 -2.92
N HIS A 390 36.45 -9.63 -4.18
CA HIS A 390 37.72 -9.21 -4.77
C HIS A 390 37.66 -7.78 -5.31
N ASP A 391 38.85 -7.19 -5.42
CA ASP A 391 39.04 -5.93 -6.10
C ASP A 391 39.11 -6.11 -7.62
N LEU A 392 37.99 -5.88 -8.31
CA LEU A 392 37.90 -5.93 -9.78
C LEU A 392 38.13 -4.56 -10.44
N THR A 393 37.89 -3.47 -9.72
CA THR A 393 37.89 -2.09 -10.23
C THR A 393 39.07 -1.26 -9.71
N GLY A 394 39.75 -1.71 -8.65
CA GLY A 394 40.74 -0.96 -7.89
C GLY A 394 40.15 -0.21 -6.69
N GLU A 395 38.83 -0.34 -6.44
CA GLU A 395 38.10 0.37 -5.39
C GLU A 395 37.82 -0.51 -4.15
N ASN A 396 37.98 -1.83 -4.23
CA ASN A 396 37.70 -2.77 -3.13
C ASN A 396 38.99 -3.30 -2.46
N ALA A 397 39.90 -2.40 -2.07
CA ALA A 397 41.18 -2.79 -1.45
C ALA A 397 41.03 -3.58 -0.12
N SER A 398 39.86 -3.53 0.51
CA SER A 398 39.57 -4.19 1.79
C SER A 398 39.09 -5.64 1.64
N ASN A 399 38.80 -6.08 0.42
CA ASN A 399 38.20 -7.37 0.09
C ASN A 399 36.92 -7.70 0.86
N TYR A 400 36.02 -6.72 1.01
CA TYR A 400 34.68 -6.98 1.52
C TYR A 400 33.73 -7.29 0.37
N GLU A 401 32.65 -8.02 0.64
CA GLU A 401 31.62 -8.27 -0.36
C GLU A 401 31.05 -6.93 -0.88
N GLN A 402 31.02 -6.78 -2.21
CA GLN A 402 30.44 -5.63 -2.90
C GLN A 402 29.51 -6.13 -4.01
N LEU A 403 28.48 -5.34 -4.30
CA LEU A 403 27.72 -5.45 -5.53
C LEU A 403 28.53 -4.84 -6.68
N PHE A 404 28.77 -5.64 -7.70
CA PHE A 404 29.34 -5.20 -8.96
C PHE A 404 28.30 -5.27 -10.07
N LYS A 405 28.44 -4.38 -11.04
CA LYS A 405 27.67 -4.35 -12.29
C LYS A 405 28.63 -4.53 -13.46
N TYR A 406 28.28 -5.41 -14.38
CA TYR A 406 28.92 -5.58 -15.67
C TYR A 406 27.96 -5.16 -16.78
N ASP A 407 28.32 -4.14 -17.54
CA ASP A 407 27.55 -3.73 -18.72
C ASP A 407 27.91 -4.63 -19.90
N TYR A 408 26.94 -5.38 -20.42
CA TYR A 408 27.16 -6.35 -21.49
C TYR A 408 27.51 -5.68 -22.84
N GLN A 409 27.04 -4.45 -23.07
CA GLN A 409 27.28 -3.72 -24.31
C GLN A 409 28.70 -3.15 -24.35
N THR A 410 29.14 -2.55 -23.25
CA THR A 410 30.45 -1.88 -23.15
C THR A 410 31.55 -2.82 -22.67
N GLY A 411 31.20 -3.89 -21.97
CA GLY A 411 32.13 -4.85 -21.37
C GLY A 411 32.83 -4.32 -20.11
N THR A 412 32.31 -3.28 -19.48
CA THR A 412 32.91 -2.64 -18.30
C THR A 412 32.32 -3.16 -17.00
N ILE A 413 33.16 -3.33 -15.97
CA ILE A 413 32.74 -3.64 -14.59
C ILE A 413 32.81 -2.36 -13.75
N THR A 414 31.73 -2.06 -13.02
CA THR A 414 31.63 -0.98 -12.03
C THR A 414 31.28 -1.57 -10.65
N GLN A 415 31.76 -0.92 -9.59
CA GLN A 415 31.44 -1.27 -8.21
C GLN A 415 30.28 -0.36 -7.75
N GLU A 416 29.16 -0.95 -7.36
CA GLU A 416 27.93 -0.21 -7.03
C GLU A 416 27.73 0.01 -5.52
N THR A 417 28.43 -0.77 -4.68
CA THR A 417 28.40 -0.60 -3.22
C THR A 417 29.79 -0.33 -2.67
N ASN A 418 29.86 0.26 -1.48
CA ASN A 418 31.10 0.45 -0.74
C ASN A 418 30.94 0.02 0.72
N THR A 419 30.86 -1.29 0.91
CA THR A 419 30.75 -1.97 2.21
C THR A 419 31.96 -1.66 3.10
N GLN A 420 31.70 -1.19 4.32
CA GLN A 420 32.74 -0.88 5.32
C GLN A 420 32.73 -1.89 6.46
N GLY A 421 32.97 -3.17 6.16
CA GLY A 421 33.12 -4.21 7.17
C GLY A 421 32.75 -5.61 6.69
N ALA A 422 33.05 -6.63 7.50
CA ALA A 422 32.58 -7.98 7.24
C ALA A 422 31.07 -8.04 7.53
N GLY A 423 30.27 -8.07 6.46
CA GLY A 423 28.81 -8.17 6.52
C GLY A 423 28.32 -9.10 5.43
N ALA A 424 27.32 -9.93 5.74
CA ALA A 424 26.69 -10.77 4.73
C ALA A 424 25.87 -9.89 3.79
N LEU A 425 26.13 -9.99 2.49
CA LEU A 425 25.29 -9.43 1.45
C LEU A 425 24.52 -10.58 0.78
N ALA A 426 23.20 -10.45 0.76
CA ALA A 426 22.36 -11.27 -0.10
C ALA A 426 21.55 -10.32 -0.98
N PHE A 427 21.29 -10.69 -2.22
CA PHE A 427 20.41 -9.92 -3.08
C PHE A 427 19.40 -10.79 -3.81
N VAL A 428 18.24 -10.20 -4.04
CA VAL A 428 17.18 -10.76 -4.86
C VAL A 428 16.86 -9.73 -5.94
N LYS A 429 16.78 -10.22 -7.16
CA LYS A 429 16.46 -9.40 -8.32
C LYS A 429 14.96 -9.20 -8.44
N SER A 430 14.54 -7.98 -8.76
CA SER A 430 13.19 -7.76 -9.27
C SER A 430 13.01 -8.44 -10.62
N VAL A 431 11.87 -9.09 -10.80
CA VAL A 431 11.56 -9.82 -12.02
C VAL A 431 11.56 -8.92 -13.27
N ASP A 432 11.37 -7.59 -13.14
CA ASP A 432 11.32 -6.59 -14.26
C ASP A 432 12.66 -5.92 -14.58
N ASP A 433 13.75 -6.33 -13.96
CA ASP A 433 15.06 -5.68 -14.13
C ASP A 433 15.07 -4.19 -13.72
N SER A 434 14.13 -3.71 -12.89
CA SER A 434 14.10 -2.31 -12.44
C SER A 434 14.85 -2.07 -11.13
N PHE A 435 14.82 -3.03 -10.21
CA PHE A 435 15.51 -2.95 -8.92
C PHE A 435 16.26 -4.23 -8.56
N ILE A 436 17.28 -4.07 -7.72
CA ILE A 436 17.92 -5.15 -6.97
C ILE A 436 17.67 -4.90 -5.49
N THR A 437 16.99 -5.81 -4.82
CA THR A 437 16.84 -5.74 -3.36
C THR A 437 18.07 -6.35 -2.72
N ILE A 438 18.78 -5.57 -1.91
CA ILE A 438 19.96 -5.96 -1.17
C ILE A 438 19.56 -6.10 0.31
N ALA A 439 19.89 -7.24 0.89
CA ALA A 439 19.73 -7.52 2.29
C ALA A 439 21.09 -7.51 2.97
N THR A 440 21.28 -6.60 3.92
CA THR A 440 22.57 -6.44 4.55
C THR A 440 22.49 -5.80 5.91
N ASN A 441 23.54 -6.01 6.71
CA ASN A 441 23.75 -5.28 7.95
C ASN A 441 24.54 -3.97 7.78
N GLN A 442 24.84 -3.59 6.54
CA GLN A 442 25.52 -2.33 6.25
C GLN A 442 24.56 -1.15 6.31
N ASP A 443 25.15 0.03 6.47
CA ASP A 443 24.44 1.30 6.49
C ASP A 443 24.74 2.09 5.22
N TYR A 444 24.00 1.82 4.15
CA TYR A 444 24.20 2.49 2.85
C TYR A 444 23.53 3.88 2.78
N THR A 445 22.51 4.12 3.59
CA THR A 445 21.67 5.32 3.54
C THR A 445 21.88 6.26 4.74
N GLY A 446 22.58 5.80 5.78
CA GLY A 446 22.69 6.49 7.07
C GLY A 446 21.50 6.23 8.00
N GLU A 447 20.53 5.43 7.56
CA GLU A 447 19.31 5.08 8.31
C GLU A 447 19.41 3.70 9.00
N ASN A 448 20.60 3.05 8.97
CA ASN A 448 20.89 1.81 9.70
C ASN A 448 22.11 1.92 10.65
N PRO A 449 22.13 2.88 11.59
CA PRO A 449 23.29 3.12 12.46
C PRO A 449 23.59 1.97 13.43
N LEU A 450 22.63 1.07 13.64
CA LEU A 450 22.76 -0.10 14.51
C LEU A 450 23.33 -1.32 13.80
N LEU A 451 23.61 -1.22 12.49
CA LEU A 451 24.10 -2.32 11.66
C LEU A 451 23.22 -3.57 11.80
N LEU A 452 21.91 -3.36 11.82
CA LEU A 452 20.93 -4.45 11.84
C LEU A 452 20.74 -4.97 10.42
N PHE A 453 20.34 -6.22 10.26
CA PHE A 453 20.07 -6.77 8.94
C PHE A 453 18.78 -6.15 8.39
N GLN A 454 18.91 -5.35 7.33
CA GLN A 454 17.86 -4.55 6.74
C GLN A 454 17.80 -4.77 5.22
N GLY A 455 16.62 -4.52 4.64
CA GLY A 455 16.42 -4.49 3.20
C GLY A 455 16.69 -3.10 2.63
N PHE A 456 17.32 -3.08 1.46
CA PHE A 456 17.59 -1.91 0.64
C PHE A 456 17.20 -2.21 -0.80
N ASN A 457 16.79 -1.21 -1.56
CA ASN A 457 16.56 -1.29 -3.00
C ASN A 457 17.63 -0.48 -3.72
N TYR A 458 18.38 -1.15 -4.59
CA TYR A 458 19.23 -0.53 -5.60
C TYR A 458 18.41 -0.34 -6.89
N ASP A 459 18.17 0.92 -7.27
CA ASP A 459 17.55 1.28 -8.54
C ASP A 459 18.56 1.12 -9.68
N ILE A 460 18.23 0.28 -10.65
CA ILE A 460 19.16 -0.06 -11.73
C ILE A 460 19.38 1.11 -12.70
N ALA A 461 18.37 1.99 -12.86
CA ALA A 461 18.43 3.12 -13.78
C ALA A 461 19.19 4.31 -13.18
N SER A 462 18.99 4.61 -11.89
CA SER A 462 19.63 5.74 -11.22
C SER A 462 20.93 5.37 -10.49
N GLY A 463 21.10 4.10 -10.11
CA GLY A 463 22.17 3.64 -9.22
C GLY A 463 21.95 4.02 -7.75
N GLU A 464 20.76 4.52 -7.40
CA GLU A 464 20.44 4.96 -6.03
C GLU A 464 20.07 3.77 -5.13
N ILE A 465 20.60 3.76 -3.91
CA ILE A 465 20.23 2.79 -2.87
C ILE A 465 19.25 3.44 -1.89
N THR A 466 18.06 2.87 -1.76
CA THR A 466 17.01 3.32 -0.83
C THR A 466 16.73 2.28 0.23
N GLN A 467 16.61 2.68 1.49
CA GLN A 467 16.30 1.75 2.57
C GLN A 467 14.79 1.47 2.58
N ILE A 468 14.41 0.19 2.60
CA ILE A 468 13.01 -0.23 2.48
C ILE A 468 12.44 -0.83 3.76
N THR A 469 13.29 -1.15 4.73
CA THR A 469 12.89 -1.59 6.07
C THR A 469 13.53 -0.71 7.12
N SER A 470 12.91 -0.55 8.29
CA SER A 470 13.51 0.08 9.46
C SER A 470 13.08 -0.69 10.70
N TYR A 471 13.98 -1.50 11.27
CA TYR A 471 13.70 -2.31 12.45
C TYR A 471 14.41 -1.74 13.69
N ASP A 472 13.66 -1.57 14.78
CA ASP A 472 14.20 -1.12 16.07
C ASP A 472 14.72 -2.29 16.96
N SER A 473 14.54 -3.53 16.52
CA SER A 473 14.98 -4.74 17.22
C SER A 473 15.25 -5.85 16.22
N VAL A 474 16.31 -6.65 16.43
CA VAL A 474 16.79 -7.69 15.50
C VAL A 474 15.67 -8.69 15.13
N PRO A 475 15.05 -8.61 13.94
CA PRO A 475 14.33 -9.75 13.42
C PRO A 475 15.39 -10.72 12.92
N LEU A 476 15.34 -12.01 13.29
CA LEU A 476 16.14 -12.98 12.56
C LEU A 476 15.45 -13.12 11.19
N VAL A 477 15.88 -12.30 10.23
CA VAL A 477 15.38 -12.39 8.86
C VAL A 477 16.15 -13.50 8.17
N ALA A 478 15.41 -14.46 7.66
CA ALA A 478 15.93 -15.38 6.69
C ALA A 478 15.22 -15.03 5.39
N SER A 479 15.90 -14.35 4.47
CA SER A 479 15.48 -13.93 3.11
C SER A 479 14.41 -12.83 2.98
N PHE A 480 14.68 -11.87 2.08
CA PHE A 480 13.79 -10.78 1.66
C PHE A 480 13.52 -10.90 0.16
N PHE A 481 12.29 -10.62 -0.26
CA PHE A 481 11.89 -10.73 -1.66
C PHE A 481 10.88 -9.63 -2.03
N GLN A 482 10.93 -9.08 -3.25
CA GLN A 482 10.15 -7.90 -3.62
C GLN A 482 9.28 -8.10 -4.88
N ALA A 483 8.10 -7.47 -4.85
CA ALA A 483 7.17 -7.34 -5.97
C ALA A 483 7.38 -6.05 -6.80
N ARG A 484 7.25 -6.17 -8.13
CA ARG A 484 7.57 -5.27 -9.27
C ARG A 484 6.94 -3.85 -9.34
N ASN A 485 6.50 -3.22 -8.27
CA ASN A 485 5.90 -1.88 -8.40
C ASN A 485 5.96 -0.98 -7.16
N GLY A 486 6.73 -1.37 -6.14
CA GLY A 486 6.70 -0.68 -4.85
C GLY A 486 5.42 -0.94 -4.03
N SER A 487 4.54 -1.87 -4.44
CA SER A 487 3.29 -2.17 -3.73
C SER A 487 3.42 -3.23 -2.62
N GLY A 488 4.60 -3.82 -2.40
CA GLY A 488 4.88 -4.68 -1.25
C GLY A 488 6.21 -5.44 -1.32
N ILE A 489 6.85 -5.63 -0.16
CA ILE A 489 8.00 -6.54 0.03
C ILE A 489 7.48 -7.75 0.79
N VAL A 490 7.81 -8.97 0.40
CA VAL A 490 7.57 -10.13 1.26
C VAL A 490 8.86 -10.51 1.97
N ALA A 491 8.82 -10.60 3.29
CA ALA A 491 9.94 -11.06 4.11
C ALA A 491 9.57 -12.36 4.82
N ALA A 492 10.52 -13.29 4.90
CA ALA A 492 10.41 -14.43 5.78
C ALA A 492 11.10 -14.10 7.11
N SER A 493 10.34 -14.13 8.21
CA SER A 493 10.83 -13.71 9.52
C SER A 493 10.30 -14.60 10.63
N ASN A 494 11.09 -14.76 11.69
CA ASN A 494 10.62 -15.37 12.94
C ASN A 494 10.19 -14.33 13.99
N ALA A 495 10.18 -13.05 13.62
CA ALA A 495 9.78 -11.97 14.50
C ALA A 495 8.26 -11.87 14.58
N ASP A 496 7.78 -11.46 15.74
CA ASP A 496 6.36 -11.18 15.97
C ASP A 496 5.97 -9.78 15.48
N LEU A 497 6.00 -9.60 14.14
CA LEU A 497 5.78 -8.30 13.49
C LEU A 497 4.31 -7.83 13.54
N THR A 498 3.37 -8.75 13.72
CA THR A 498 1.91 -8.50 13.71
C THR A 498 1.26 -8.73 15.08
N GLY A 499 2.00 -9.24 16.07
CA GLY A 499 1.46 -9.74 17.34
C GLY A 499 0.79 -11.11 17.26
N GLN A 500 0.93 -11.81 16.12
CA GLN A 500 0.32 -13.12 15.86
C GLN A 500 1.35 -14.26 15.76
N ASN A 501 2.66 -13.98 15.70
CA ASN A 501 3.75 -14.97 15.65
C ASN A 501 4.41 -15.14 17.02
N ALA A 502 3.63 -15.52 18.03
CA ALA A 502 4.12 -15.68 19.40
C ALA A 502 5.02 -16.92 19.59
N ASP A 503 5.03 -17.85 18.63
CA ASP A 503 5.79 -19.09 18.72
C ASP A 503 7.21 -18.99 18.11
N GLY A 504 7.50 -17.90 17.40
CA GLY A 504 8.80 -17.63 16.80
C GLY A 504 9.14 -18.56 15.64
N SER A 505 8.13 -19.16 15.00
CA SER A 505 8.30 -19.88 13.75
C SER A 505 8.61 -18.91 12.61
N ILE A 506 9.35 -19.35 11.58
CA ILE A 506 9.57 -18.49 10.40
C ILE A 506 8.27 -18.46 9.60
N GLU A 507 7.78 -17.26 9.31
CA GLU A 507 6.54 -17.01 8.58
C GLU A 507 6.76 -15.95 7.49
N LEU A 508 5.86 -15.91 6.51
CA LEU A 508 5.86 -14.89 5.46
C LEU A 508 5.09 -13.65 5.90
N PHE A 509 5.67 -12.48 5.68
CA PHE A 509 5.07 -11.18 5.97
C PHE A 509 5.10 -10.32 4.72
N LEU A 510 3.96 -9.79 4.31
CA LEU A 510 3.87 -8.69 3.37
C LEU A 510 4.12 -7.39 4.13
N ILE A 511 5.16 -6.69 3.75
CA ILE A 511 5.51 -5.34 4.15
C ILE A 511 4.82 -4.42 3.14
N ASN A 512 3.67 -3.91 3.54
CA ASN A 512 2.90 -2.99 2.73
C ASN A 512 3.52 -1.58 2.81
N ASN A 513 4.19 -1.14 1.75
CA ASN A 513 4.47 0.29 1.53
C ASN A 513 3.22 0.98 0.97
N TYR A 514 2.11 0.95 1.71
CA TYR A 514 0.95 1.76 1.37
C TYR A 514 1.11 3.17 1.93
N ASN A 515 1.71 4.06 1.14
CA ASN A 515 1.29 5.47 1.09
C ASN A 515 -0.11 5.51 0.48
N ALA A 516 -1.14 5.11 1.23
CA ALA A 516 -2.46 5.66 0.96
C ALA A 516 -2.45 7.04 1.64
N PRO A 517 -2.36 8.16 0.90
CA PRO A 517 -2.57 9.46 1.50
C PRO A 517 -3.97 9.41 2.09
N LEU A 518 -4.05 9.50 3.41
CA LEU A 518 -5.33 9.48 4.05
C LEU A 518 -5.95 10.85 3.83
N GLU A 519 -6.86 10.90 2.86
CA GLU A 519 -7.54 12.10 2.44
C GLU A 519 -8.38 12.64 3.62
N VAL A 520 -8.19 13.92 3.95
CA VAL A 520 -9.10 14.63 4.84
C VAL A 520 -10.44 14.75 4.11
N ASN A 521 -11.36 13.81 4.37
CA ASN A 521 -12.69 13.78 3.76
C ASN A 521 -13.66 14.62 4.57
N ILE A 522 -13.99 15.82 4.09
CA ILE A 522 -14.99 16.68 4.75
C ILE A 522 -16.31 16.60 4.00
N SER A 523 -17.30 15.99 4.66
CA SER A 523 -18.65 15.80 4.10
C SER A 523 -19.45 17.09 4.07
N LEU A 524 -19.94 17.44 2.88
CA LEU A 524 -20.82 18.60 2.62
C LEU A 524 -22.32 18.26 2.73
N GLY A 525 -22.69 17.10 3.28
CA GLY A 525 -24.09 16.72 3.53
C GLY A 525 -24.86 16.14 2.34
N GLY A 526 -24.17 15.66 1.31
CA GLY A 526 -24.69 14.77 0.27
C GLY A 526 -24.02 13.39 0.35
N GLY A 527 -24.45 12.44 -0.49
CA GLY A 527 -23.75 11.16 -0.67
C GLY A 527 -22.28 11.33 -1.11
N ALA A 528 -21.61 10.24 -1.51
CA ALA A 528 -20.18 10.20 -1.78
C ALA A 528 -19.61 11.32 -2.69
N ASP A 529 -20.42 11.93 -3.56
CA ASP A 529 -20.04 13.02 -4.47
C ASP A 529 -19.83 14.40 -3.80
N ALA A 530 -20.07 14.52 -2.50
CA ALA A 530 -20.01 15.79 -1.76
C ALA A 530 -18.89 15.79 -0.71
N MET A 531 -17.69 15.30 -1.07
CA MET A 531 -16.49 15.29 -0.24
C MET A 531 -15.42 16.21 -0.83
N ILE A 532 -14.73 16.99 0.02
CA ILE A 532 -13.50 17.71 -0.36
C ILE A 532 -12.33 16.96 0.28
N SER A 533 -11.43 16.44 -0.55
CA SER A 533 -10.23 15.67 -0.16
C SER A 533 -8.96 16.49 -0.35
N ILE A 534 -8.07 16.50 0.66
CA ILE A 534 -6.76 17.16 0.61
C ILE A 534 -5.71 16.23 1.23
N SER A 535 -4.60 16.02 0.51
CA SER A 535 -3.41 15.32 1.01
C SER A 535 -2.41 16.33 1.55
N LEU A 536 -1.87 16.09 2.76
CA LEU A 536 -0.84 16.90 3.42
C LEU A 536 0.55 16.24 3.35
N GLU A 537 0.75 15.32 2.40
CA GLU A 537 1.96 14.50 2.25
C GLU A 537 3.26 15.31 2.16
N SER A 538 3.26 16.47 1.50
CA SER A 538 4.45 17.30 1.41
C SER A 538 4.93 17.90 2.74
N VAL A 539 4.06 18.05 3.76
CA VAL A 539 4.51 18.46 5.11
C VAL A 539 5.33 17.37 5.80
N ARG A 540 4.94 16.10 5.57
CA ARG A 540 5.66 14.92 6.08
C ARG A 540 6.98 14.74 5.33
N ASP A 541 6.95 14.91 4.01
CA ASP A 541 8.12 14.72 3.17
C ASP A 541 9.15 15.84 3.43
N SER A 542 8.74 17.08 3.70
CA SER A 542 9.65 18.13 4.22
C SER A 542 10.29 17.74 5.56
N ALA A 543 9.55 17.14 6.51
CA ALA A 543 10.14 16.71 7.78
C ALA A 543 11.23 15.63 7.61
N LYS A 544 11.09 14.78 6.58
CA LYS A 544 12.08 13.76 6.20
C LYS A 544 13.22 14.35 5.39
N GLY A 545 12.94 15.19 4.39
CA GLY A 545 13.93 15.82 3.51
C GLY A 545 14.91 16.73 4.23
N LEU A 546 14.50 17.34 5.34
CA LEU A 546 15.36 18.15 6.21
C LEU A 546 16.24 17.33 7.17
N ALA A 547 15.99 16.03 7.33
CA ALA A 547 16.74 15.20 8.26
C ALA A 547 18.14 14.89 7.71
N GLY A 548 19.18 15.20 8.49
CA GLY A 548 20.57 14.85 8.14
C GLY A 548 21.25 15.78 7.13
N LEU A 549 20.57 16.81 6.62
CA LEU A 549 21.21 17.83 5.77
C LEU A 549 22.31 18.58 6.53
N THR A 550 23.44 18.81 5.88
CA THR A 550 24.56 19.58 6.45
C THR A 550 25.09 20.60 5.45
N ILE A 551 25.76 21.63 5.97
CA ILE A 551 26.38 22.70 5.18
C ILE A 551 27.85 22.92 5.59
N SER A 552 28.51 21.86 6.06
CA SER A 552 29.89 21.93 6.58
C SER A 552 30.94 22.10 5.48
N SER A 553 30.62 21.68 4.25
CA SER A 553 31.42 21.88 3.05
C SER A 553 30.64 22.60 1.94
N GLN A 554 31.35 23.09 0.93
CA GLN A 554 30.74 23.74 -0.23
C GLN A 554 29.85 22.80 -1.05
N THR A 555 30.21 21.51 -1.16
CA THR A 555 29.43 20.51 -1.91
C THR A 555 28.15 20.15 -1.15
N GLU A 556 28.26 19.90 0.16
CA GLU A 556 27.10 19.63 1.03
C GLU A 556 26.15 20.82 1.07
N ALA A 557 26.68 22.05 1.15
CA ALA A 557 25.86 23.25 1.14
C ALA A 557 25.04 23.42 -0.16
N LYS A 558 25.58 23.01 -1.32
CA LYS A 558 24.84 23.00 -2.59
C LYS A 558 23.78 21.90 -2.61
N GLY A 559 24.12 20.68 -2.16
CA GLY A 559 23.16 19.57 -2.07
C GLY A 559 22.00 19.88 -1.11
N ALA A 560 22.30 20.48 0.04
CA ALA A 560 21.29 20.93 1.01
C ALA A 560 20.40 22.04 0.43
N LEU A 561 20.98 22.99 -0.31
CA LEU A 561 20.21 24.03 -0.98
C LEU A 561 19.27 23.46 -2.06
N ASP A 562 19.71 22.48 -2.84
CA ASP A 562 18.89 21.83 -3.87
C ASP A 562 17.80 20.94 -3.25
N SER A 563 18.03 20.35 -2.08
CA SER A 563 17.00 19.67 -1.30
C SER A 563 15.95 20.64 -0.77
N ILE A 564 16.39 21.71 -0.07
CA ILE A 564 15.47 22.70 0.50
C ILE A 564 14.65 23.40 -0.60
N LYS A 565 15.20 23.65 -1.78
CA LYS A 565 14.42 24.22 -2.90
C LYS A 565 13.30 23.27 -3.37
N ARG A 566 13.58 21.97 -3.48
CA ARG A 566 12.57 20.96 -3.82
C ARG A 566 11.49 20.89 -2.74
N ASP A 567 11.88 20.94 -1.47
CA ASP A 567 10.96 20.93 -0.34
C ASP A 567 10.07 22.20 -0.33
N LEU A 568 10.66 23.38 -0.52
CA LEU A 568 9.95 24.66 -0.64
C LEU A 568 8.96 24.68 -1.82
N ASP A 569 9.32 24.10 -2.96
CA ASP A 569 8.43 23.98 -4.12
C ASP A 569 7.22 23.07 -3.79
N GLY A 570 7.46 21.94 -3.11
CA GLY A 570 6.40 21.03 -2.64
C GLY A 570 5.48 21.64 -1.58
N LEU A 571 6.03 22.42 -0.64
CA LEU A 571 5.23 23.19 0.33
C LEU A 571 4.44 24.31 -0.36
N GLY A 572 5.00 24.96 -1.37
CA GLY A 572 4.33 25.97 -2.19
C GLY A 572 3.14 25.40 -2.96
N GLU A 573 3.29 24.22 -3.57
CA GLU A 573 2.18 23.51 -4.21
C GLU A 573 1.09 23.15 -3.21
N LEU A 574 1.46 22.70 -2.01
CA LEU A 574 0.51 22.40 -0.94
C LEU A 574 -0.27 23.63 -0.49
N SER A 575 0.36 24.77 -0.23
CA SER A 575 -0.35 26.02 0.10
C SER A 575 -1.31 26.43 -1.03
N GLY A 576 -0.93 26.21 -2.29
CA GLY A 576 -1.83 26.40 -3.44
C GLY A 576 -3.08 25.50 -3.37
N ARG A 577 -2.90 24.22 -3.02
CA ARG A 577 -4.00 23.26 -2.84
C ARG A 577 -4.87 23.59 -1.62
N ILE A 578 -4.28 23.96 -0.49
CA ILE A 578 -4.99 24.39 0.72
C ILE A 578 -5.83 25.64 0.41
N GLY A 579 -5.26 26.65 -0.25
CA GLY A 579 -5.99 27.87 -0.63
C GLY A 579 -7.14 27.62 -1.61
N ALA A 580 -6.94 26.72 -2.59
CA ALA A 580 -8.00 26.31 -3.50
C ALA A 580 -9.14 25.59 -2.75
N ALA A 581 -8.80 24.74 -1.77
CA ALA A 581 -9.78 24.03 -0.97
C ALA A 581 -10.53 24.95 0.01
N MET A 582 -9.86 25.89 0.67
CA MET A 582 -10.48 26.91 1.50
C MET A 582 -11.47 27.76 0.69
N SER A 583 -11.11 28.13 -0.54
CA SER A 583 -12.02 28.86 -1.44
C SER A 583 -13.26 28.03 -1.76
N ARG A 584 -13.09 26.75 -2.15
CA ARG A 584 -14.21 25.82 -2.39
C ARG A 584 -15.09 25.63 -1.14
N MET A 585 -14.49 25.52 0.03
CA MET A 585 -15.20 25.41 1.30
C MET A 585 -15.97 26.68 1.65
N GLY A 586 -15.40 27.86 1.40
CA GLY A 586 -16.11 29.14 1.54
C GLY A 586 -17.37 29.19 0.68
N TYR A 587 -17.25 28.83 -0.61
CA TYR A 587 -18.41 28.71 -1.49
C TYR A 587 -19.41 27.65 -1.00
N ALA A 588 -18.94 26.53 -0.47
CA ALA A 588 -19.80 25.51 0.09
C ALA A 588 -20.55 26.01 1.33
N VAL A 589 -19.92 26.76 2.23
CA VAL A 589 -20.59 27.38 3.40
C VAL A 589 -21.71 28.31 2.94
N ASP A 590 -21.43 29.21 2.00
CA ASP A 590 -22.42 30.15 1.49
C ASP A 590 -23.59 29.43 0.80
N GLU A 591 -23.31 28.39 0.02
CA GLU A 591 -24.33 27.58 -0.64
C GLU A 591 -25.18 26.80 0.37
N LEU A 592 -24.56 26.18 1.38
CA LEU A 592 -25.26 25.47 2.45
C LEU A 592 -26.11 26.44 3.31
N ALA A 593 -25.63 27.67 3.53
CA ALA A 593 -26.37 28.72 4.23
C ALA A 593 -27.60 29.16 3.44
N ASN A 594 -27.44 29.42 2.14
CA ASN A 594 -28.55 29.76 1.25
C ASN A 594 -29.58 28.63 1.16
N ARG A 595 -29.15 27.36 1.06
CA ARG A 595 -30.06 26.21 1.09
C ARG A 595 -30.80 26.09 2.42
N SER A 596 -30.10 26.26 3.54
CA SER A 596 -30.73 26.24 4.87
C SER A 596 -31.78 27.34 5.00
N LEU A 597 -31.48 28.57 4.55
CA LEU A 597 -32.44 29.69 4.54
C LEU A 597 -33.64 29.43 3.63
N ASN A 598 -33.41 28.94 2.40
CA ASN A 598 -34.50 28.60 1.47
C ASN A 598 -35.44 27.52 2.05
N TYR A 599 -34.89 26.52 2.75
CA TYR A 599 -35.68 25.48 3.40
C TYR A 599 -36.39 25.99 4.66
N GLN A 600 -35.78 26.91 5.42
CA GLN A 600 -36.44 27.60 6.53
C GLN A 600 -37.60 28.48 6.05
N ASP A 601 -37.43 29.21 4.95
CA ASP A 601 -38.49 30.02 4.34
C ASP A 601 -39.61 29.14 3.80
N ALA A 602 -39.27 28.02 3.15
CA ALA A 602 -40.26 27.03 2.72
C ALA A 602 -41.01 26.42 3.92
N LEU A 603 -40.29 26.12 5.00
CA LEU A 603 -40.86 25.62 6.25
C LEU A 603 -41.81 26.63 6.86
N SER A 604 -41.42 27.91 6.95
CA SER A 604 -42.24 29.01 7.46
C SER A 604 -43.53 29.18 6.65
N ARG A 605 -43.44 29.16 5.31
CA ARG A 605 -44.63 29.25 4.42
C ARG A 605 -45.60 28.09 4.59
N ILE A 606 -45.11 26.90 4.95
CA ILE A 606 -45.92 25.71 5.15
C ILE A 606 -46.49 25.69 6.57
N ARG A 607 -45.68 26.01 7.57
CA ARG A 607 -45.94 25.67 8.97
C ARG A 607 -46.27 26.86 9.85
N ASP A 608 -45.88 28.10 9.52
CA ASP A 608 -46.11 29.24 10.41
C ASP A 608 -47.55 29.77 10.31
N VAL A 609 -48.06 30.24 11.44
CA VAL A 609 -49.40 30.82 11.55
C VAL A 609 -49.37 32.33 11.26
N ASP A 610 -50.34 32.83 10.50
CA ASP A 610 -50.61 34.27 10.42
C ASP A 610 -51.29 34.71 11.72
N VAL A 611 -50.50 35.27 12.64
CA VAL A 611 -50.94 35.68 13.97
C VAL A 611 -52.10 36.68 13.92
N ALA A 612 -52.13 37.58 12.94
CA ALA A 612 -53.19 38.58 12.83
C ALA A 612 -54.51 37.94 12.39
N SER A 613 -54.46 37.06 11.39
CA SER A 613 -55.64 36.32 10.94
C SER A 613 -56.16 35.37 12.01
N GLU A 614 -55.28 34.59 12.65
CA GLU A 614 -55.67 33.61 13.66
C GLU A 614 -56.15 34.29 14.96
N ALA A 615 -55.61 35.45 15.33
CA ALA A 615 -56.13 36.26 16.44
C ALA A 615 -57.52 36.84 16.15
N ALA A 616 -57.78 37.24 14.91
CA ALA A 616 -59.12 37.68 14.47
C ALA A 616 -60.12 36.51 14.50
N GLU A 617 -59.71 35.31 14.08
CA GLU A 617 -60.52 34.10 14.18
C GLU A 617 -60.78 33.68 15.63
N LEU A 618 -59.75 33.73 16.50
CA LEU A 618 -59.90 33.49 17.94
C LEU A 618 -60.94 34.46 18.53
N THR A 619 -60.81 35.75 18.25
CA THR A 619 -61.73 36.79 18.73
C THR A 619 -63.15 36.55 18.23
N LYS A 620 -63.30 36.21 16.94
CA LYS A 620 -64.60 35.84 16.36
C LYS A 620 -65.21 34.63 17.05
N ASN A 621 -64.43 33.58 17.29
CA ASN A 621 -64.89 32.36 17.94
C ASN A 621 -65.25 32.61 19.42
N GLN A 622 -64.53 33.48 20.13
CA GLN A 622 -64.88 33.92 21.49
C GLN A 622 -66.21 34.68 21.53
N ILE A 623 -66.40 35.65 20.61
CA ILE A 623 -67.67 36.39 20.51
C ILE A 623 -68.82 35.44 20.15
N GLN A 624 -68.61 34.49 19.23
CA GLN A 624 -69.62 33.50 18.88
C GLN A 624 -69.95 32.57 20.05
N GLN A 625 -68.96 32.13 20.83
CA GLN A 625 -69.18 31.30 22.02
C GLN A 625 -70.02 32.04 23.07
N GLN A 626 -69.71 33.32 23.31
CA GLN A 626 -70.48 34.19 24.22
C GLN A 626 -71.91 34.42 23.71
N ALA A 627 -72.07 34.69 22.40
CA ALA A 627 -73.38 34.89 21.78
C ALA A 627 -74.24 33.62 21.82
N ILE A 628 -73.67 32.44 21.53
CA ILE A 628 -74.38 31.16 21.60
C ILE A 628 -74.79 30.86 23.04
N SER A 629 -73.94 31.13 24.03
CA SER A 629 -74.30 30.98 25.45
C SER A 629 -75.45 31.90 25.86
N GLN A 630 -75.44 33.17 25.41
CA GLN A 630 -76.55 34.10 25.62
C GLN A 630 -77.85 33.62 24.94
N ILE A 631 -77.78 33.12 23.70
CA ILE A 631 -78.95 32.61 22.96
C ILE A 631 -79.47 31.29 23.58
N MET A 632 -78.59 30.44 24.11
CA MET A 632 -78.99 29.26 24.89
C MET A 632 -79.70 29.66 26.18
N ASN A 633 -79.19 30.66 26.89
CA ASN A 633 -79.85 31.21 28.08
C ASN A 633 -81.22 31.81 27.72
N LEU A 634 -81.32 32.54 26.60
CA LEU A 634 -82.60 33.06 26.12
C LEU A 634 -83.58 31.96 25.71
N ASN A 635 -83.13 30.89 25.04
CA ASN A 635 -83.97 29.73 24.72
C ASN A 635 -84.43 29.00 25.99
N ASN A 636 -83.55 28.81 26.97
CA ASN A 636 -83.92 28.22 28.26
C ASN A 636 -84.92 29.09 29.02
N LEU A 637 -84.79 30.42 28.98
CA LEU A 637 -85.74 31.35 29.56
C LEU A 637 -87.08 31.36 28.82
N GLN A 638 -87.08 31.31 27.49
CA GLN A 638 -88.29 31.21 26.68
C GLN A 638 -89.00 29.86 26.86
N ALA A 639 -88.26 28.76 26.92
CA ALA A 639 -88.78 27.44 27.25
C ALA A 639 -89.35 27.39 28.68
N GLY A 640 -88.67 28.04 29.65
CA GLY A 640 -89.15 28.17 31.02
C GLY A 640 -90.40 29.06 31.15
N LEU A 641 -90.49 30.15 30.37
CA LEU A 641 -91.67 31.02 30.29
C LEU A 641 -92.86 30.29 29.64
N LEU A 642 -92.62 29.53 28.56
CA LEU A 642 -93.63 28.69 27.91
C LEU A 642 -94.12 27.57 28.84
N LEU A 643 -93.22 26.91 29.58
CA LEU A 643 -93.58 25.87 30.55
C LEU A 643 -94.39 26.46 31.73
N ARG A 644 -94.02 27.66 32.20
CA ARG A 644 -94.81 28.42 33.17
C ARG A 644 -96.18 28.86 32.64
N LEU A 645 -96.29 29.18 31.34
CA LEU A 645 -97.56 29.52 30.69
C LEU A 645 -98.47 28.31 30.44
N LEU A 646 -97.91 27.10 30.38
CA LEU A 646 -98.64 25.83 30.19
C LEU A 646 -99.04 25.15 31.52
N GLY A 647 -98.78 25.77 32.67
CA GLY A 647 -99.37 25.38 33.94
C GLY A 647 -98.90 24.04 34.49
N LYS A 648 -97.59 23.76 34.47
CA LYS A 648 -97.00 22.70 35.29
C LYS A 648 -95.77 23.22 36.02
N GLU A 649 -95.91 23.32 37.34
CA GLU A 649 -94.80 22.96 38.24
C GLU A 649 -94.50 21.46 38.07
#